data_AF-A0A5K0X707-F1
#
_entry.id   AF-A0A5K0X707-F1
#
_cell.length_a   1.000
_cell.length_b   1.000
_cell.length_c   1.000
_cell.angle_alpha   90.00
_cell.angle_beta   90.00
_cell.angle_gamma   90.00
#
_symmetry.space_group_name_H-M   'P 1'
#
loop_
_entity.id
_entity.type
_entity.pdbx_description
1 polymer ?
#
loop_
_entity_poly.entity_id
_entity_poly.type
_entity_poly.pdbx_seq_one_letter_code
_entity_poly.pdbx_strand_id
1 'polypeptide(L)'
;MDKSVTRMLKLIEEDADSFAKKAEMYYEKRPELVSLVEDFYRMYRSLAERYDQVTVELRKNVPAEMQSQGSSDLSADGSPPSSRSKKSRRPETKHRAAGFDVFLGSGGSATERSRKSSDSSSSSSSDSGSESEVSDESVRKILFGSPGNGNHEDVQSKIASLESELAAVSEKLRVTEEEARKANLEMDEVRLETEARKSEFSASVTKLEGEVERLRAELEEARGEVNERKAEIDVQAARAAELQDLVAEINRESSQAAKQFSSEKLQLEKDLQLLLKSRAELEGDCARWVSKAESLESEIANLKTERSDLETLYETVKVENSARESRIDGMNRELDEAKQRQDTLVSEKNGLEARVLELLAMVNVKRENAIAEAAGKFSSEKSRAEKERNELLKSQEVLQAELERLRTKGEFLESEISRLRADRSELQSLFEVAKAENSSKEARLDRINRELCEVKGRYDSLVSEKDALELRVRELTDSARSLSSEKSALERDLSELRMSREDLEKEIQESKRKMESLESEMLSLKAEKSAAVSRFESVQAEKDALEIRMLEMTDSASNLSSEKSVLERELSELRTSREVLEIAICELKQKTQSLESELSSLRAEISAADNRFGAVQAEKLAVEERLEEVTRESDEVRAEHHRLVSDRSTFEARIKSLEDEVANSFAEGARIMDELSKLSRASSALEEELRLSVSKAESLEADMSRLETEKSDLEVRYEAVRVENSEKEKRLEAANRNLDGWKLKYDMLVAERDTLQARISNLVVKSENAENRIREMDKHLSDLHVEHARLIAGATSDGQRVREAQARSAALEEEVERLKAVVSEGAEAKREVIRQLCFSLDHLQGSYDELRRALHHNKRSTVLAS
;
A
#
# COMPACT_ATOMS: atom_id res chain seq x y z
N MET A 1 -6.13 50.58 -19.40
CA MET A 1 -6.07 49.25 -18.76
C MET A 1 -5.74 49.39 -17.28
N ASP A 2 -4.57 49.91 -16.94
CA ASP A 2 -3.97 49.92 -15.60
C ASP A 2 -4.88 50.50 -14.50
N LYS A 3 -5.58 51.61 -14.76
CA LYS A 3 -6.59 52.19 -13.84
C LYS A 3 -7.78 51.27 -13.51
N SER A 4 -7.94 50.14 -14.21
CA SER A 4 -8.84 49.05 -13.82
C SER A 4 -8.11 48.03 -12.96
N VAL A 5 -6.90 47.62 -13.34
CA VAL A 5 -6.05 46.68 -12.57
C VAL A 5 -5.80 47.21 -11.15
N THR A 6 -5.44 48.48 -10.99
CA THR A 6 -5.25 49.11 -9.67
C THR A 6 -6.54 49.19 -8.83
N ARG A 7 -7.72 49.06 -9.43
CA ARG A 7 -9.00 48.95 -8.70
C ARG A 7 -9.35 47.49 -8.39
N MET A 8 -9.06 46.56 -9.28
CA MET A 8 -9.21 45.12 -9.03
C MET A 8 -8.32 44.65 -7.89
N LEU A 9 -7.05 45.07 -7.87
CA LEU A 9 -6.11 44.77 -6.77
C LEU A 9 -6.59 45.33 -5.43
N LYS A 10 -7.06 46.59 -5.39
CA LYS A 10 -7.59 47.21 -4.16
C LYS A 10 -8.83 46.53 -3.58
N LEU A 11 -9.64 45.85 -4.39
CA LEU A 11 -10.76 45.03 -3.90
C LEU A 11 -10.29 43.72 -3.22
N ILE A 12 -9.05 43.30 -3.45
CA ILE A 12 -8.42 42.07 -2.94
C ILE A 12 -7.44 42.36 -1.78
N GLU A 13 -6.80 43.54 -1.78
CA GLU A 13 -5.73 43.97 -0.87
C GLU A 13 -6.21 44.57 0.46
N GLU A 14 -7.52 44.66 0.73
CA GLU A 14 -8.00 45.18 2.02
C GLU A 14 -7.72 44.21 3.19
N ASP A 15 -6.98 44.70 4.18
CA ASP A 15 -6.61 43.94 5.38
C ASP A 15 -7.81 43.70 6.29
N ALA A 16 -7.93 42.45 6.78
CA ALA A 16 -8.90 42.03 7.78
C ALA A 16 -8.20 41.16 8.81
N ASP A 17 -8.36 41.50 10.11
CA ASP A 17 -7.59 40.95 11.24
C ASP A 17 -7.82 39.45 11.53
N SER A 18 -8.65 38.77 10.73
CA SER A 18 -8.97 37.35 10.89
C SER A 18 -9.36 36.71 9.55
N PHE A 19 -8.92 35.47 9.33
CA PHE A 19 -9.16 34.70 8.11
C PHE A 19 -10.65 34.54 7.78
N ALA A 20 -11.50 34.32 8.79
CA ALA A 20 -12.95 34.21 8.59
C ALA A 20 -13.55 35.51 8.02
N LYS A 21 -13.13 36.66 8.56
CA LYS A 21 -13.55 37.99 8.09
C LYS A 21 -12.99 38.32 6.71
N LYS A 22 -11.78 37.84 6.38
CA LYS A 22 -11.21 37.95 5.03
C LYS A 22 -11.99 37.13 4.00
N ALA A 23 -12.47 35.94 4.37
CA ALA A 23 -13.34 35.14 3.51
C ALA A 23 -14.71 35.79 3.30
N GLU A 24 -15.34 36.30 4.36
CA GLU A 24 -16.62 37.01 4.33
C GLU A 24 -16.55 38.24 3.40
N MET A 25 -15.59 39.15 3.62
CA MET A 25 -15.34 40.33 2.79
C MET A 25 -15.03 39.97 1.32
N TYR A 26 -14.34 38.85 1.07
CA TYR A 26 -14.08 38.38 -0.30
C TYR A 26 -15.37 37.95 -1.01
N TYR A 27 -16.28 37.23 -0.33
CA TYR A 27 -17.56 36.85 -0.94
C TYR A 27 -18.49 38.04 -1.19
N GLU A 28 -18.47 39.06 -0.33
CA GLU A 28 -19.22 40.32 -0.57
C GLU A 28 -18.68 41.12 -1.77
N LYS A 29 -17.35 41.23 -1.91
CA LYS A 29 -16.72 42.01 -3.00
C LYS A 29 -16.58 41.26 -4.33
N ARG A 30 -16.71 39.93 -4.32
CA ARG A 30 -16.64 39.07 -5.51
C ARG A 30 -17.50 39.56 -6.70
N PRO A 31 -18.78 39.96 -6.56
CA PRO A 31 -19.56 40.49 -7.68
C PRO A 31 -18.98 41.79 -8.29
N GLU A 32 -18.48 42.72 -7.46
CA GLU A 32 -17.86 43.95 -7.96
C GLU A 32 -16.55 43.65 -8.71
N LEU A 33 -15.73 42.75 -8.17
CA LEU A 33 -14.49 42.30 -8.80
C LEU A 33 -14.75 41.62 -10.15
N VAL A 34 -15.75 40.73 -10.24
CA VAL A 34 -16.14 40.06 -11.50
C VAL A 34 -16.60 41.07 -12.55
N SER A 35 -17.44 42.03 -12.17
CA SER A 35 -17.87 43.13 -13.07
C SER A 35 -16.67 43.91 -13.63
N LEU A 36 -15.69 44.22 -12.77
CA LEU A 36 -14.51 44.99 -13.17
C LEU A 36 -13.52 44.17 -14.05
N VAL A 37 -13.51 42.84 -13.92
CA VAL A 37 -12.81 41.92 -14.82
C VAL A 37 -13.52 41.82 -16.18
N GLU A 38 -14.85 41.74 -16.21
CA GLU A 38 -15.61 41.75 -17.47
C GLU A 38 -15.41 43.04 -18.27
N ASP A 39 -15.46 44.20 -17.61
CA ASP A 39 -15.15 45.49 -18.23
C ASP A 39 -13.70 45.56 -18.75
N PHE A 40 -12.75 44.98 -18.00
CA PHE A 40 -11.36 44.87 -18.44
C PHE A 40 -11.23 44.01 -19.70
N TYR A 41 -11.91 42.87 -19.76
CA TYR A 41 -11.91 42.00 -20.93
C TYR A 41 -12.58 42.65 -22.15
N ARG A 42 -13.70 43.38 -21.95
CA ARG A 42 -14.35 44.19 -23.01
C ARG A 42 -13.41 45.28 -23.54
N MET A 43 -12.71 46.00 -22.66
CA MET A 43 -11.71 47.00 -23.06
C MET A 43 -10.51 46.39 -23.80
N TYR A 44 -10.02 45.21 -23.36
CA TYR A 44 -8.94 44.49 -24.03
C TYR A 44 -9.35 44.05 -25.44
N ARG A 45 -10.53 43.46 -25.59
CA ARG A 45 -11.07 43.02 -26.88
C ARG A 45 -11.23 44.18 -27.86
N SER A 46 -11.80 45.30 -27.42
CA SER A 46 -11.92 46.53 -28.20
C SER A 46 -10.57 47.17 -28.55
N LEU A 47 -9.49 46.89 -27.79
CA LEU A 47 -8.15 47.33 -28.14
C LEU A 47 -7.52 46.41 -29.21
N ALA A 48 -7.68 45.09 -29.09
CA ALA A 48 -7.24 44.13 -30.10
C ALA A 48 -7.95 44.36 -31.44
N GLU A 49 -9.27 44.50 -31.45
CA GLU A 49 -10.07 44.79 -32.65
C GLU A 49 -9.61 46.08 -33.38
N ARG A 50 -9.13 47.09 -32.66
CA ARG A 50 -8.54 48.31 -33.24
C ARG A 50 -7.09 48.11 -33.70
N TYR A 51 -6.32 47.24 -33.06
CA TYR A 51 -4.97 46.87 -33.52
C TYR A 51 -5.05 46.06 -34.83
N ASP A 52 -6.04 45.17 -34.96
CA ASP A 52 -6.34 44.46 -36.19
C ASP A 52 -6.78 45.42 -37.30
N GLN A 53 -7.66 46.39 -37.00
CA GLN A 53 -8.04 47.45 -37.95
C GLN A 53 -6.81 48.24 -38.43
N VAL A 54 -5.94 48.70 -37.52
CA VAL A 54 -4.73 49.46 -37.85
C VAL A 54 -3.72 48.61 -38.65
N THR A 55 -3.52 47.33 -38.33
CA THR A 55 -2.62 46.45 -39.10
C THR A 55 -3.21 45.97 -40.44
N VAL A 56 -4.53 46.04 -40.62
CA VAL A 56 -5.20 45.89 -41.92
C VAL A 56 -5.10 47.18 -42.75
N GLU A 57 -5.16 48.35 -42.12
CA GLU A 57 -4.98 49.64 -42.81
C GLU A 57 -3.52 49.91 -43.18
N LEU A 58 -2.54 49.56 -42.34
CA LEU A 58 -1.12 49.58 -42.74
C LEU A 58 -0.88 48.70 -43.97
N ARG A 59 -1.47 47.49 -44.02
CA ARG A 59 -1.37 46.59 -45.18
C ARG A 59 -2.11 47.08 -46.43
N LYS A 60 -2.94 48.13 -46.34
CA LYS A 60 -3.57 48.80 -47.51
C LYS A 60 -2.80 50.03 -47.99
N ASN A 61 -1.89 50.56 -47.18
CA ASN A 61 -1.20 51.83 -47.43
C ASN A 61 0.27 51.67 -47.86
N VAL A 62 0.69 50.47 -48.28
CA VAL A 62 2.00 50.21 -48.90
C VAL A 62 1.83 50.14 -50.42
N PRO A 63 2.36 51.09 -51.21
CA PRO A 63 2.40 50.99 -52.67
C PRO A 63 3.31 49.85 -53.12
N ALA A 64 2.93 49.15 -54.19
CA ALA A 64 3.63 47.94 -54.64
C ALA A 64 4.69 48.24 -55.71
N GLU A 65 5.86 47.62 -55.56
CA GLU A 65 6.78 47.32 -56.67
C GLU A 65 7.53 46.00 -56.37
N MET A 66 7.74 45.20 -57.43
CA MET A 66 8.25 43.81 -57.45
C MET A 66 7.32 42.68 -56.94
N GLN A 67 7.37 41.53 -57.64
CA GLN A 67 6.74 40.21 -57.37
C GLN A 67 5.19 40.21 -57.31
N SER A 68 4.39 39.71 -58.28
CA SER A 68 4.58 38.70 -59.35
C SER A 68 5.00 37.31 -58.83
N GLN A 69 4.28 36.20 -59.04
CA GLN A 69 2.87 35.93 -59.45
C GLN A 69 2.57 34.43 -59.17
N GLY A 70 1.33 34.05 -58.80
CA GLY A 70 0.91 32.62 -58.62
C GLY A 70 0.02 32.40 -57.39
N SER A 71 -1.32 32.41 -57.53
CA SER A 71 -2.21 31.26 -57.83
C SER A 71 -2.18 30.15 -56.77
N SER A 72 -3.16 30.03 -55.85
CA SER A 72 -4.59 29.64 -56.00
C SER A 72 -4.81 28.11 -55.92
N ASP A 73 -5.94 27.56 -55.45
CA ASP A 73 -7.16 28.15 -54.85
C ASP A 73 -7.50 27.40 -53.51
N LEU A 74 -8.67 26.87 -53.11
CA LEU A 74 -10.06 26.82 -53.60
C LEU A 74 -11.02 26.51 -52.41
N SER A 75 -12.02 27.36 -52.12
CA SER A 75 -13.31 26.98 -51.48
C SER A 75 -14.30 28.16 -51.43
N ALA A 76 -15.61 27.88 -51.48
CA ALA A 76 -16.65 28.88 -51.70
C ALA A 76 -17.88 28.74 -50.79
N ASP A 77 -18.52 29.86 -50.43
CA ASP A 77 -19.93 30.18 -50.71
C ASP A 77 -20.20 31.69 -50.43
N GLY A 78 -21.33 32.25 -50.88
CA GLY A 78 -21.82 33.56 -50.45
C GLY A 78 -21.84 34.69 -51.50
N SER A 79 -22.73 34.58 -52.49
CA SER A 79 -23.21 35.74 -53.30
C SER A 79 -24.19 36.62 -52.49
N PRO A 80 -24.59 37.85 -52.91
CA PRO A 80 -24.42 38.52 -54.21
C PRO A 80 -23.86 39.98 -54.08
N PRO A 81 -23.76 40.83 -55.14
CA PRO A 81 -24.93 41.44 -55.79
C PRO A 81 -24.84 41.62 -57.33
N SER A 82 -25.98 41.90 -57.95
CA SER A 82 -26.06 42.37 -59.35
C SER A 82 -26.27 43.89 -59.41
N SER A 83 -25.56 44.61 -60.28
CA SER A 83 -26.19 45.34 -61.42
C SER A 83 -25.37 46.53 -61.99
N ARG A 84 -25.61 46.82 -63.27
CA ARG A 84 -25.55 48.14 -63.97
C ARG A 84 -24.29 49.04 -63.79
N SER A 85 -23.34 49.11 -64.72
CA SER A 85 -23.37 49.65 -66.12
C SER A 85 -23.34 51.19 -66.29
N LYS A 86 -22.33 51.74 -67.01
CA LYS A 86 -22.43 52.56 -68.27
C LYS A 86 -21.31 53.60 -68.51
N LYS A 87 -20.77 53.57 -69.75
CA LYS A 87 -20.12 54.68 -70.53
C LYS A 87 -18.75 55.19 -70.01
N SER A 88 -17.85 55.75 -70.84
CA SER A 88 -17.84 56.09 -72.30
C SER A 88 -16.46 55.77 -72.91
N ARG A 89 -16.31 55.22 -74.13
CA ARG A 89 -16.41 55.85 -75.49
C ARG A 89 -15.46 57.06 -75.69
N ARG A 90 -14.71 57.24 -76.79
CA ARG A 90 -14.46 56.47 -78.06
C ARG A 90 -13.12 56.97 -78.73
N PRO A 91 -12.71 56.68 -80.00
CA PRO A 91 -11.28 56.50 -80.36
C PRO A 91 -10.79 57.34 -81.58
N GLU A 92 -9.76 56.83 -82.26
CA GLU A 92 -9.11 57.25 -83.54
C GLU A 92 -10.00 57.83 -84.67
N THR A 93 -9.45 58.70 -85.55
CA THR A 93 -9.13 58.39 -86.98
C THR A 93 -8.74 59.59 -87.89
N LYS A 94 -7.60 59.45 -88.60
CA LYS A 94 -7.32 59.68 -90.05
C LYS A 94 -7.41 61.05 -90.80
N HIS A 95 -6.27 61.37 -91.45
CA HIS A 95 -6.01 61.97 -92.80
C HIS A 95 -6.60 63.34 -93.28
N ARG A 96 -5.71 64.26 -93.69
CA ARG A 96 -5.77 65.05 -94.97
C ARG A 96 -4.36 65.56 -95.35
N ALA A 97 -4.15 66.17 -96.52
CA ALA A 97 -2.83 66.38 -97.13
C ALA A 97 -2.61 67.77 -97.80
N ALA A 98 -1.31 68.12 -97.93
CA ALA A 98 -0.60 68.94 -98.94
C ALA A 98 -1.15 70.30 -99.46
N GLY A 99 -0.26 71.32 -99.47
CA GLY A 99 -0.20 72.37 -100.50
C GLY A 99 -0.20 73.83 -100.01
N PHE A 100 0.77 74.63 -100.50
CA PHE A 100 0.92 76.10 -100.37
C PHE A 100 1.09 76.68 -98.95
N ASP A 101 1.58 77.92 -98.75
CA ASP A 101 2.75 78.61 -99.32
C ASP A 101 3.09 79.86 -98.44
N VAL A 102 4.15 80.61 -98.78
CA VAL A 102 4.69 81.81 -98.10
C VAL A 102 3.63 82.80 -97.54
N PHE A 103 3.76 83.15 -96.25
CA PHE A 103 3.10 84.32 -95.64
C PHE A 103 4.07 85.27 -94.91
N LEU A 104 4.49 86.30 -95.65
CA LEU A 104 4.79 87.71 -95.29
C LEU A 104 5.02 88.17 -93.82
N GLY A 105 6.02 89.04 -93.65
CA GLY A 105 6.21 89.95 -92.49
C GLY A 105 7.52 89.69 -91.72
N SER A 106 8.49 90.61 -91.55
CA SER A 106 8.42 92.00 -91.03
C SER A 106 7.68 92.02 -89.69
N GLY A 107 8.32 92.21 -88.52
CA GLY A 107 9.32 93.21 -88.14
C GLY A 107 8.66 94.18 -87.12
N GLY A 108 9.30 94.78 -86.12
CA GLY A 108 10.68 94.81 -85.64
C GLY A 108 10.85 95.99 -84.64
N SER A 109 12.06 96.25 -84.13
CA SER A 109 12.38 97.41 -83.25
C SER A 109 11.74 97.39 -81.83
N ALA A 110 12.13 98.22 -80.86
CA ALA A 110 13.16 99.28 -80.78
C ALA A 110 13.82 99.27 -79.37
N THR A 111 15.07 99.67 -79.17
CA THR A 111 15.53 101.04 -78.76
C THR A 111 16.94 100.88 -78.15
N GLU A 112 17.85 101.86 -78.01
CA GLU A 112 18.12 103.17 -78.66
C GLU A 112 19.57 103.60 -78.32
N ARG A 113 20.05 104.73 -78.90
CA ARG A 113 21.32 105.45 -78.63
C ARG A 113 22.60 104.87 -79.28
N SER A 114 23.57 105.65 -79.79
CA SER A 114 23.59 107.09 -80.17
C SER A 114 24.91 107.47 -80.91
N ARG A 115 24.84 108.02 -82.14
CA ARG A 115 25.92 108.75 -82.89
C ARG A 115 27.17 107.88 -83.24
N LYS A 116 28.08 108.20 -84.18
CA LYS A 116 28.33 109.21 -85.26
C LYS A 116 29.30 108.46 -86.23
N SER A 117 29.30 108.54 -87.56
CA SER A 117 28.69 109.43 -88.58
C SER A 117 28.45 108.69 -89.92
N SER A 118 27.94 109.22 -91.05
CA SER A 118 27.93 110.58 -91.69
C SER A 118 29.29 110.94 -92.36
N ASP A 119 29.39 111.33 -93.64
CA ASP A 119 28.42 111.57 -94.74
C ASP A 119 29.03 111.01 -96.07
N SER A 120 28.47 111.05 -97.30
CA SER A 120 27.30 111.71 -97.91
C SER A 120 26.98 111.06 -99.28
N SER A 121 25.70 111.05 -99.71
CA SER A 121 25.28 111.18 -101.13
C SER A 121 25.71 110.10 -102.16
N SER A 122 25.16 110.03 -103.39
CA SER A 122 23.84 110.47 -103.92
C SER A 122 23.50 109.69 -105.21
N SER A 123 22.27 109.88 -105.65
CA SER A 123 21.64 109.50 -106.93
C SER A 123 22.47 109.54 -108.22
N SER A 124 21.99 108.75 -109.18
CA SER A 124 21.95 109.02 -110.64
C SER A 124 23.16 108.70 -111.53
N SER A 125 22.80 108.40 -112.79
CA SER A 125 23.48 108.77 -114.05
C SER A 125 24.95 108.38 -114.27
N SER A 126 25.12 107.60 -115.34
CA SER A 126 26.04 107.91 -116.44
C SER A 126 27.55 108.03 -116.17
N ASP A 127 28.24 107.01 -116.71
CA ASP A 127 29.18 107.22 -117.83
C ASP A 127 30.54 107.89 -117.50
N SER A 128 31.40 108.01 -118.53
CA SER A 128 32.75 108.60 -118.49
C SER A 128 33.72 107.92 -117.49
N GLY A 129 34.65 107.07 -117.89
CA GLY A 129 35.23 106.91 -119.23
C GLY A 129 36.51 107.75 -119.39
N SER A 130 37.50 107.14 -120.02
CA SER A 130 38.73 107.74 -120.55
C SER A 130 39.24 106.71 -121.57
N GLU A 131 38.49 106.47 -122.66
CA GLU A 131 38.29 107.37 -123.81
C GLU A 131 39.59 107.66 -124.58
N SER A 132 39.75 106.97 -125.70
CA SER A 132 39.99 107.53 -127.04
C SER A 132 39.99 106.34 -128.00
N GLU A 133 39.12 106.22 -129.00
CA GLU A 133 38.76 107.18 -130.05
C GLU A 133 40.00 107.82 -130.71
N VAL A 134 40.30 107.41 -131.96
CA VAL A 134 40.12 108.29 -133.12
C VAL A 134 39.74 107.42 -134.33
N SER A 135 38.94 107.95 -135.25
CA SER A 135 38.71 107.41 -136.59
C SER A 135 39.92 107.65 -137.53
N ASP A 136 39.78 107.13 -138.75
CA ASP A 136 40.25 107.73 -140.00
C ASP A 136 41.75 107.76 -140.40
N GLU A 137 41.95 107.41 -141.67
CA GLU A 137 42.63 108.23 -142.68
C GLU A 137 43.94 108.97 -142.31
N SER A 138 45.02 108.19 -142.25
CA SER A 138 46.30 108.53 -142.91
C SER A 138 47.19 109.66 -142.34
N VAL A 139 48.32 109.88 -143.04
CA VAL A 139 49.09 111.15 -143.15
C VAL A 139 50.32 111.37 -142.22
N ARG A 140 51.49 110.97 -142.75
CA ARG A 140 52.84 111.63 -142.70
C ARG A 140 53.70 111.59 -141.42
N LYS A 141 54.97 111.23 -141.65
CA LYS A 141 56.06 112.24 -141.70
C LYS A 141 57.21 111.88 -142.67
N ILE A 142 57.42 112.77 -143.67
CA ILE A 142 58.70 113.32 -144.17
C ILE A 142 59.73 112.29 -144.74
N LEU A 143 60.21 112.43 -146.00
CA LEU A 143 61.23 113.43 -146.43
C LEU A 143 61.36 113.54 -147.98
N PHE A 144 61.35 114.78 -148.53
CA PHE A 144 61.86 115.25 -149.88
C PHE A 144 61.47 114.47 -151.18
N GLY A 145 61.46 115.04 -152.39
CA GLY A 145 61.70 116.40 -152.89
C GLY A 145 61.75 116.46 -154.44
N SER A 146 61.53 117.64 -155.05
CA SER A 146 61.64 117.95 -156.51
C SER A 146 63.10 117.84 -157.06
N PRO A 147 63.43 117.92 -158.38
CA PRO A 147 62.72 118.49 -159.58
C PRO A 147 62.68 117.54 -160.81
N GLY A 148 62.38 117.89 -162.08
CA GLY A 148 61.89 119.12 -162.76
C GLY A 148 62.74 119.56 -164.00
N ASN A 149 62.08 119.92 -165.13
CA ASN A 149 62.63 120.30 -166.48
C ASN A 149 63.45 119.20 -167.20
N GLY A 150 63.66 119.19 -168.54
CA GLY A 150 63.22 119.97 -169.73
C GLY A 150 63.77 119.24 -170.99
N ASN A 151 63.35 119.38 -172.26
CA ASN A 151 62.74 120.45 -173.09
C ASN A 151 61.71 119.81 -174.07
N HIS A 152 60.73 120.48 -174.73
CA HIS A 152 60.83 121.38 -175.92
C HIS A 152 61.72 120.80 -177.06
N GLU A 153 61.31 120.71 -178.34
CA GLU A 153 60.28 121.46 -179.11
C GLU A 153 59.43 120.61 -180.11
N ASP A 154 58.23 121.14 -180.42
CA ASP A 154 57.60 121.32 -181.75
C ASP A 154 58.33 120.85 -183.05
N VAL A 155 57.69 120.37 -184.15
CA VAL A 155 56.26 120.32 -184.57
C VAL A 155 55.95 119.00 -185.32
N GLN A 156 54.86 118.31 -184.94
CA GLN A 156 53.99 117.43 -185.76
C GLN A 156 54.57 116.67 -186.99
N SER A 157 55.69 115.94 -186.86
CA SER A 157 56.09 114.94 -187.87
C SER A 157 57.02 113.85 -187.33
N LYS A 158 56.57 112.61 -187.09
CA LYS A 158 55.22 112.02 -186.98
C LYS A 158 55.34 110.83 -186.02
N ILE A 159 54.35 110.63 -185.12
CA ILE A 159 53.52 109.42 -184.85
C ILE A 159 54.13 107.98 -184.95
N ALA A 160 55.40 107.76 -185.30
CA ALA A 160 55.93 106.49 -185.80
C ALA A 160 57.28 106.04 -185.19
N SER A 161 57.80 106.72 -184.16
CA SER A 161 59.03 106.33 -183.45
C SER A 161 58.82 105.99 -181.97
N LEU A 162 57.80 106.58 -181.32
CA LEU A 162 57.50 106.40 -179.89
C LEU A 162 57.08 104.97 -179.52
N GLU A 163 56.73 104.13 -180.50
CA GLU A 163 56.46 102.71 -180.30
C GLU A 163 57.74 101.89 -180.03
N SER A 164 58.92 102.38 -180.45
CA SER A 164 60.18 101.63 -180.35
C SER A 164 60.83 101.66 -178.96
N GLU A 165 60.57 102.68 -178.14
CA GLU A 165 61.17 102.82 -176.81
C GLU A 165 60.30 102.19 -175.71
N LEU A 166 58.98 102.13 -175.92
CA LEU A 166 58.04 101.43 -175.03
C LEU A 166 58.39 99.94 -174.87
N ALA A 167 58.91 99.31 -175.94
CA ALA A 167 59.34 97.91 -175.95
C ALA A 167 60.64 97.64 -175.16
N ALA A 168 61.44 98.65 -174.84
CA ALA A 168 62.72 98.48 -174.14
C ALA A 168 62.61 98.54 -172.60
N VAL A 169 61.49 99.07 -172.09
CA VAL A 169 61.23 99.22 -170.65
C VAL A 169 60.42 98.04 -170.10
N SER A 170 59.49 97.49 -170.89
CA SER A 170 58.66 96.33 -170.52
C SER A 170 59.50 95.08 -170.17
N GLU A 171 60.52 94.77 -170.96
CA GLU A 171 61.37 93.59 -170.73
C GLU A 171 62.19 93.69 -169.43
N LYS A 172 62.50 94.90 -168.96
CA LYS A 172 63.19 95.10 -167.67
C LYS A 172 62.25 94.92 -166.47
N LEU A 173 60.97 95.27 -166.61
CA LEU A 173 59.96 95.05 -165.56
C LEU A 173 59.71 93.55 -165.35
N ARG A 174 59.67 92.78 -166.45
CA ARG A 174 59.43 91.33 -166.44
C ARG A 174 60.43 90.55 -165.57
N VAL A 175 61.72 90.91 -165.61
CA VAL A 175 62.76 90.22 -164.82
C VAL A 175 62.58 90.46 -163.32
N THR A 176 62.28 91.70 -162.90
CA THR A 176 62.06 92.02 -161.47
C THR A 176 60.82 91.34 -160.88
N GLU A 177 59.79 91.07 -161.68
CA GLU A 177 58.60 90.31 -161.25
C GLU A 177 58.85 88.80 -161.13
N GLU A 178 59.86 88.26 -161.81
CA GLU A 178 60.25 86.84 -161.71
C GLU A 178 61.13 86.58 -160.49
N GLU A 179 62.00 87.53 -160.11
CA GLU A 179 62.77 87.46 -158.86
C GLU A 179 61.88 87.59 -157.62
N ALA A 180 60.91 88.53 -157.63
CA ALA A 180 59.96 88.69 -156.53
C ALA A 180 59.10 87.43 -156.27
N ARG A 181 58.80 86.64 -157.32
CA ARG A 181 58.05 85.38 -157.17
C ARG A 181 58.85 84.28 -156.46
N LYS A 182 60.19 84.25 -156.59
CA LYS A 182 61.02 83.26 -155.90
C LYS A 182 61.07 83.50 -154.39
N ALA A 183 61.29 84.74 -153.97
CA ALA A 183 61.39 85.10 -152.56
C ALA A 183 60.13 84.74 -151.75
N ASN A 184 58.94 84.84 -152.35
CA ASN A 184 57.70 84.44 -151.68
C ASN A 184 57.59 82.91 -151.48
N LEU A 185 58.06 82.10 -152.43
CA LEU A 185 57.97 80.63 -152.32
C LEU A 185 58.84 80.08 -151.19
N GLU A 186 60.06 80.60 -151.03
CA GLU A 186 60.96 80.24 -149.93
C GLU A 186 60.38 80.65 -148.56
N MET A 187 59.54 81.69 -148.51
CA MET A 187 58.93 82.19 -147.26
C MET A 187 57.68 81.39 -146.82
N ASP A 188 56.93 80.80 -147.76
CA ASP A 188 55.81 79.89 -147.45
C ASP A 188 56.30 78.53 -146.93
N GLU A 189 57.42 78.00 -147.45
CA GLU A 189 57.99 76.71 -147.04
C GLU A 189 58.41 76.70 -145.56
N VAL A 190 59.14 77.73 -145.13
CA VAL A 190 59.55 77.90 -143.72
C VAL A 190 58.35 78.03 -142.78
N ARG A 191 57.24 78.65 -143.22
CA ARG A 191 56.05 78.81 -142.37
C ARG A 191 55.46 77.44 -142.00
N LEU A 192 55.33 76.54 -142.98
CA LEU A 192 54.75 75.20 -142.79
C LEU A 192 55.55 74.35 -141.78
N GLU A 193 56.89 74.39 -141.81
CA GLU A 193 57.71 73.68 -140.81
C GLU A 193 57.46 74.19 -139.38
N THR A 194 57.25 75.51 -139.20
CA THR A 194 56.98 76.07 -137.86
C THR A 194 55.57 75.76 -137.35
N GLU A 195 54.62 75.48 -138.25
CA GLU A 195 53.26 75.07 -137.91
C GLU A 195 53.25 73.58 -137.51
N ALA A 196 53.98 72.72 -138.23
CA ALA A 196 54.13 71.30 -137.89
C ALA A 196 54.68 71.07 -136.47
N ARG A 197 55.79 71.74 -136.10
CA ARG A 197 56.39 71.58 -134.75
C ARG A 197 55.49 72.09 -133.60
N LYS A 198 54.59 73.05 -133.87
CA LYS A 198 53.59 73.50 -132.89
C LYS A 198 52.52 72.44 -132.63
N SER A 199 52.13 71.70 -133.68
CA SER A 199 51.19 70.57 -133.59
C SER A 199 51.74 69.43 -132.72
N GLU A 200 53.00 69.04 -132.92
CA GLU A 200 53.64 67.97 -132.14
C GLU A 200 53.76 68.32 -130.65
N PHE A 201 54.05 69.58 -130.33
CA PHE A 201 54.13 70.05 -128.95
C PHE A 201 52.74 70.07 -128.27
N SER A 202 51.69 70.55 -128.93
CA SER A 202 50.33 70.56 -128.35
C SER A 202 49.76 69.14 -128.14
N ALA A 203 50.06 68.20 -129.03
CA ALA A 203 49.74 66.78 -128.88
C ALA A 203 50.52 66.08 -127.76
N SER A 204 51.59 66.69 -127.25
CA SER A 204 52.37 66.21 -126.10
C SER A 204 51.85 66.81 -124.78
N VAL A 205 51.51 68.10 -124.79
CA VAL A 205 50.91 68.81 -123.64
C VAL A 205 49.57 68.19 -123.24
N THR A 206 48.66 67.97 -124.20
CA THR A 206 47.32 67.42 -123.95
C THR A 206 47.33 66.01 -123.33
N LYS A 207 48.36 65.21 -123.58
CA LYS A 207 48.54 63.90 -122.92
C LYS A 207 48.92 64.04 -121.44
N LEU A 208 49.86 64.94 -121.14
CA LEU A 208 50.28 65.21 -119.76
C LEU A 208 49.15 65.89 -118.95
N GLU A 209 48.34 66.73 -119.59
CA GLU A 209 47.15 67.32 -118.98
C GLU A 209 46.13 66.24 -118.58
N GLY A 210 45.76 65.35 -119.51
CA GLY A 210 44.83 64.24 -119.20
C GLY A 210 45.38 63.25 -118.15
N GLU A 211 46.69 63.03 -118.11
CA GLU A 211 47.32 62.18 -117.10
C GLU A 211 47.39 62.85 -115.70
N VAL A 212 47.57 64.18 -115.66
CA VAL A 212 47.41 64.98 -114.42
C VAL A 212 45.96 65.01 -113.95
N GLU A 213 44.98 65.05 -114.86
CA GLU A 213 43.56 64.98 -114.52
C GLU A 213 43.16 63.60 -113.96
N ARG A 214 43.65 62.50 -114.55
CA ARG A 214 43.48 61.15 -114.01
C ARG A 214 44.04 61.03 -112.58
N LEU A 215 45.28 61.46 -112.36
CA LEU A 215 45.92 61.41 -111.04
C LEU A 215 45.24 62.32 -110.00
N ARG A 216 44.55 63.40 -110.43
CA ARG A 216 43.72 64.23 -109.54
C ARG A 216 42.43 63.53 -109.14
N ALA A 217 41.78 62.81 -110.06
CA ALA A 217 40.58 62.03 -109.75
C ALA A 217 40.89 60.93 -108.72
N GLU A 218 41.94 60.15 -108.95
CA GLU A 218 42.42 59.11 -108.02
C GLU A 218 42.77 59.67 -106.63
N LEU A 219 43.28 60.90 -106.56
CA LEU A 219 43.58 61.60 -105.30
C LEU A 219 42.33 62.04 -104.52
N GLU A 220 41.28 62.49 -105.20
CA GLU A 220 40.02 62.88 -104.54
C GLU A 220 39.16 61.66 -104.19
N GLU A 221 39.22 60.57 -104.96
CA GLU A 221 38.61 59.29 -104.60
C GLU A 221 39.24 58.70 -103.32
N ALA A 222 40.58 58.67 -103.24
CA ALA A 222 41.30 58.26 -102.03
C ALA A 222 41.04 59.20 -100.83
N ARG A 223 40.78 60.49 -101.07
CA ARG A 223 40.32 61.43 -100.02
C ARG A 223 38.89 61.13 -99.56
N GLY A 224 38.01 60.68 -100.46
CA GLY A 224 36.69 60.15 -100.15
C GLY A 224 36.78 59.01 -99.12
N GLU A 225 37.48 57.92 -99.48
CA GLU A 225 37.67 56.78 -98.57
C GLU A 225 38.26 57.18 -97.21
N VAL A 226 39.24 58.08 -97.20
CA VAL A 226 39.90 58.56 -95.98
C VAL A 226 38.96 59.41 -95.11
N ASN A 227 37.96 60.07 -95.69
CA ASN A 227 36.95 60.81 -94.93
C ASN A 227 35.81 59.92 -94.44
N GLU A 228 35.41 58.91 -95.21
CA GLU A 228 34.47 57.87 -94.76
C GLU A 228 35.03 57.07 -93.57
N ARG A 229 36.27 56.57 -93.67
CA ARG A 229 36.94 55.87 -92.56
C ARG A 229 37.14 56.75 -91.32
N LYS A 230 37.27 58.07 -91.45
CA LYS A 230 37.25 58.99 -90.29
C LYS A 230 35.88 59.04 -89.64
N ALA A 231 34.81 59.19 -90.42
CA ALA A 231 33.44 59.20 -89.90
C ALA A 231 33.09 57.88 -89.18
N GLU A 232 33.56 56.73 -89.69
CA GLU A 232 33.44 55.45 -88.98
C GLU A 232 34.21 55.42 -87.65
N ILE A 233 35.44 55.97 -87.61
CA ILE A 233 36.23 56.10 -86.38
C ILE A 233 35.56 57.03 -85.37
N ASP A 234 34.99 58.16 -85.81
CA ASP A 234 34.28 59.10 -84.94
C ASP A 234 33.01 58.48 -84.35
N VAL A 235 32.28 57.67 -85.13
CA VAL A 235 31.13 56.88 -84.65
C VAL A 235 31.56 55.78 -83.67
N GLN A 236 32.68 55.10 -83.91
CA GLN A 236 33.24 54.13 -82.96
C GLN A 236 33.72 54.80 -81.66
N ALA A 237 34.30 56.01 -81.75
CA ALA A 237 34.72 56.79 -80.59
C ALA A 237 33.51 57.24 -79.73
N ALA A 238 32.42 57.68 -80.36
CA ALA A 238 31.18 58.00 -79.67
C ALA A 238 30.61 56.76 -78.94
N ARG A 239 30.53 55.61 -79.62
CA ARG A 239 30.06 54.35 -79.03
C ARG A 239 30.98 53.85 -77.90
N ALA A 240 32.28 54.13 -77.98
CA ALA A 240 33.22 53.81 -76.89
C ALA A 240 32.99 54.69 -75.65
N ALA A 241 32.60 55.95 -75.82
CA ALA A 241 32.21 56.83 -74.71
C ALA A 241 30.90 56.36 -74.04
N GLU A 242 29.87 56.02 -74.82
CA GLU A 242 28.60 55.47 -74.31
C GLU A 242 28.83 54.20 -73.46
N LEU A 243 29.75 53.33 -73.89
CA LEU A 243 30.13 52.13 -73.13
C LEU A 243 30.93 52.46 -71.86
N GLN A 244 31.72 53.53 -71.84
CA GLN A 244 32.41 53.99 -70.63
C GLN A 244 31.44 54.57 -69.60
N ASP A 245 30.44 55.35 -70.04
CA ASP A 245 29.41 55.90 -69.14
C ASP A 245 28.53 54.78 -68.55
N LEU A 246 28.13 53.78 -69.34
CA LEU A 246 27.43 52.60 -68.83
C LEU A 246 28.27 51.80 -67.82
N VAL A 247 29.56 51.62 -68.07
CA VAL A 247 30.47 50.96 -67.11
C VAL A 247 30.65 51.81 -65.84
N ALA A 248 30.68 53.14 -65.95
CA ALA A 248 30.73 54.03 -64.78
C ALA A 248 29.47 53.88 -63.91
N GLU A 249 28.28 53.85 -64.52
CA GLU A 249 27.02 53.73 -63.79
C GLU A 249 26.84 52.34 -63.15
N ILE A 250 27.18 51.25 -63.85
CA ILE A 250 27.17 49.89 -63.28
C ILE A 250 28.10 49.80 -62.05
N ASN A 251 29.28 50.43 -62.10
CA ASN A 251 30.17 50.52 -60.94
C ASN A 251 29.58 51.39 -59.81
N ARG A 252 28.84 52.45 -60.16
CA ARG A 252 28.15 53.33 -59.21
C ARG A 252 27.04 52.58 -58.45
N GLU A 253 26.20 51.84 -59.18
CA GLU A 253 25.13 50.98 -58.63
C GLU A 253 25.70 49.84 -57.78
N SER A 254 26.71 49.11 -58.28
CA SER A 254 27.40 48.06 -57.52
C SER A 254 28.00 48.59 -56.21
N SER A 255 28.58 49.80 -56.24
CA SER A 255 29.08 50.49 -55.04
C SER A 255 27.96 50.91 -54.07
N GLN A 256 26.74 51.20 -54.55
CA GLN A 256 25.59 51.48 -53.69
C GLN A 256 25.03 50.20 -53.06
N ALA A 257 24.85 49.14 -53.85
CA ALA A 257 24.40 47.84 -53.36
C ALA A 257 25.36 47.27 -52.30
N ALA A 258 26.68 47.32 -52.54
CA ALA A 258 27.68 46.89 -51.56
C ALA A 258 27.60 47.68 -50.23
N LYS A 259 27.28 48.98 -50.28
CA LYS A 259 27.06 49.81 -49.07
C LYS A 259 25.77 49.42 -48.36
N GLN A 260 24.67 49.21 -49.10
CA GLN A 260 23.39 48.75 -48.55
C GLN A 260 23.57 47.42 -47.81
N PHE A 261 24.09 46.39 -48.47
CA PHE A 261 24.38 45.09 -47.84
C PHE A 261 25.30 45.20 -46.63
N SER A 262 26.31 46.09 -46.65
CA SER A 262 27.16 46.31 -45.46
C SER A 262 26.39 46.89 -44.28
N SER A 263 25.42 47.78 -44.53
CA SER A 263 24.59 48.40 -43.50
C SER A 263 23.51 47.46 -42.97
N GLU A 264 22.91 46.65 -43.84
CA GLU A 264 21.94 45.60 -43.48
C GLU A 264 22.61 44.50 -42.66
N LYS A 265 23.80 44.03 -43.08
CA LYS A 265 24.60 43.08 -42.30
C LYS A 265 24.93 43.63 -40.92
N LEU A 266 25.41 44.88 -40.83
CA LEU A 266 25.73 45.52 -39.55
C LEU A 266 24.49 45.72 -38.67
N GLN A 267 23.30 45.81 -39.25
CA GLN A 267 22.04 45.89 -38.51
C GLN A 267 21.62 44.49 -38.00
N LEU A 268 21.62 43.48 -38.87
CA LEU A 268 21.35 42.08 -38.50
C LEU A 268 22.31 41.56 -37.42
N GLU A 269 23.59 41.97 -37.44
CA GLU A 269 24.56 41.63 -36.38
C GLU A 269 24.20 42.26 -35.01
N LYS A 270 23.63 43.47 -34.97
CA LYS A 270 23.13 44.08 -33.73
C LYS A 270 21.85 43.41 -33.26
N ASP A 271 20.96 43.09 -34.18
CA ASP A 271 19.67 42.49 -33.85
C ASP A 271 19.86 41.04 -33.36
N LEU A 272 20.82 40.30 -33.93
CA LEU A 272 21.32 39.04 -33.36
C LEU A 272 21.92 39.22 -31.96
N GLN A 273 22.73 40.26 -31.71
CA GLN A 273 23.25 40.53 -30.36
C GLN A 273 22.15 40.91 -29.34
N LEU A 274 21.06 41.55 -29.78
CA LEU A 274 19.89 41.82 -28.94
C LEU A 274 19.12 40.54 -28.64
N LEU A 275 18.84 39.71 -29.65
CA LEU A 275 18.17 38.43 -29.50
C LEU A 275 18.97 37.43 -28.65
N LEU A 276 20.29 37.45 -28.72
CA LEU A 276 21.15 36.64 -27.84
C LEU A 276 21.12 37.11 -26.37
N LYS A 277 20.96 38.42 -26.11
CA LYS A 277 20.80 38.96 -24.75
C LYS A 277 19.45 38.60 -24.16
N SER A 278 18.36 38.86 -24.89
CA SER A 278 17.01 38.51 -24.41
C SER A 278 16.84 36.99 -24.26
N ARG A 279 17.49 36.18 -25.12
CA ARG A 279 17.59 34.73 -24.92
C ARG A 279 18.29 34.38 -23.61
N ALA A 280 19.45 34.96 -23.31
CA ALA A 280 20.19 34.68 -22.08
C ALA A 280 19.43 35.14 -20.81
N GLU A 281 18.68 36.25 -20.91
CA GLU A 281 17.78 36.73 -19.85
C GLU A 281 16.63 35.73 -19.60
N LEU A 282 15.99 35.25 -20.67
CA LEU A 282 14.94 34.22 -20.61
C LEU A 282 15.46 32.87 -20.10
N GLU A 283 16.65 32.43 -20.53
CA GLU A 283 17.31 31.23 -20.01
C GLU A 283 17.61 31.35 -18.51
N GLY A 284 18.04 32.54 -18.06
CA GLY A 284 18.27 32.84 -16.64
C GLY A 284 16.99 32.95 -15.80
N ASP A 285 15.88 33.43 -16.37
CA ASP A 285 14.57 33.40 -15.72
C ASP A 285 13.99 31.99 -15.66
N CYS A 286 14.09 31.21 -16.74
CA CYS A 286 13.72 29.79 -16.76
C CYS A 286 14.49 28.99 -15.71
N ALA A 287 15.80 29.21 -15.56
CA ALA A 287 16.60 28.57 -14.52
C ALA A 287 16.08 28.90 -13.10
N ARG A 288 15.69 30.15 -12.83
CA ARG A 288 15.07 30.55 -11.54
C ARG A 288 13.71 29.89 -11.32
N TRP A 289 12.88 29.75 -12.37
CA TRP A 289 11.61 29.04 -12.28
C TRP A 289 11.78 27.54 -12.05
N VAL A 290 12.76 26.90 -12.69
CA VAL A 290 13.13 25.49 -12.42
C VAL A 290 13.58 25.33 -10.97
N SER A 291 14.51 26.13 -10.47
CA SER A 291 14.94 26.04 -9.06
C SER A 291 13.83 26.33 -8.06
N LYS A 292 12.83 27.17 -8.39
CA LYS A 292 11.66 27.33 -7.51
C LYS A 292 10.66 26.17 -7.64
N ALA A 293 10.54 25.53 -8.79
CA ALA A 293 9.78 24.29 -8.94
C ALA A 293 10.40 23.15 -8.12
N GLU A 294 11.71 22.90 -8.25
CA GLU A 294 12.48 21.93 -7.45
C GLU A 294 12.31 22.17 -5.93
N SER A 295 12.37 23.45 -5.51
CA SER A 295 12.08 23.84 -4.12
C SER A 295 10.65 23.46 -3.69
N LEU A 296 9.63 23.77 -4.50
CA LEU A 296 8.23 23.45 -4.19
C LEU A 296 7.98 21.93 -4.23
N GLU A 297 8.64 21.19 -5.11
CA GLU A 297 8.57 19.73 -5.16
C GLU A 297 9.17 19.10 -3.90
N SER A 298 10.27 19.66 -3.36
CA SER A 298 10.82 19.24 -2.07
C SER A 298 9.91 19.57 -0.88
N GLU A 299 9.24 20.73 -0.88
CA GLU A 299 8.22 21.07 0.13
C GLU A 299 7.02 20.11 0.03
N ILE A 300 6.56 19.80 -1.17
CA ILE A 300 5.47 18.84 -1.42
C ILE A 300 5.89 17.41 -1.03
N ALA A 301 7.15 17.02 -1.18
CA ALA A 301 7.66 15.73 -0.72
C ALA A 301 7.65 15.64 0.82
N ASN A 302 8.16 16.67 1.50
CA ASN A 302 8.15 16.73 2.96
C ASN A 302 6.73 16.74 3.54
N LEU A 303 5.81 17.50 2.94
CA LEU A 303 4.39 17.53 3.34
C LEU A 303 3.68 16.19 3.05
N LYS A 304 4.13 15.41 2.06
CA LYS A 304 3.64 14.03 1.85
C LYS A 304 4.12 13.07 2.93
N THR A 305 5.38 13.19 3.39
CA THR A 305 5.88 12.36 4.51
C THR A 305 5.25 12.76 5.84
N GLU A 306 5.12 14.06 6.15
CA GLU A 306 4.38 14.52 7.33
C GLU A 306 2.92 14.05 7.30
N ARG A 307 2.28 14.05 6.11
CA ARG A 307 0.95 13.47 5.96
C ARG A 307 0.95 11.96 6.24
N SER A 308 1.86 11.17 5.67
CA SER A 308 1.86 9.72 5.93
C SER A 308 2.09 9.41 7.41
N ASP A 309 2.95 10.17 8.08
CA ASP A 309 3.22 10.01 9.50
C ASP A 309 1.97 10.35 10.33
N LEU A 310 1.29 11.46 10.03
CA LEU A 310 0.01 11.82 10.66
C LEU A 310 -1.12 10.81 10.36
N GLU A 311 -1.15 10.21 9.16
CA GLU A 311 -2.16 9.24 8.76
C GLU A 311 -1.93 7.88 9.43
N THR A 312 -0.67 7.47 9.68
CA THR A 312 -0.37 6.32 10.55
C THR A 312 -0.69 6.61 12.02
N LEU A 313 -0.36 7.80 12.54
CA LEU A 313 -0.72 8.20 13.92
C LEU A 313 -2.24 8.21 14.11
N TYR A 314 -3.01 8.73 13.16
CA TYR A 314 -4.47 8.69 13.17
C TYR A 314 -5.00 7.26 13.27
N GLU A 315 -4.50 6.33 12.44
CA GLU A 315 -4.91 4.92 12.51
C GLU A 315 -4.51 4.25 13.82
N THR A 316 -3.34 4.55 14.40
CA THR A 316 -3.00 4.01 15.74
C THR A 316 -3.96 4.51 16.82
N VAL A 317 -4.29 5.80 16.85
CA VAL A 317 -5.27 6.38 17.80
C VAL A 317 -6.67 5.82 17.58
N LYS A 318 -7.06 5.54 16.33
CA LYS A 318 -8.33 4.90 15.96
C LYS A 318 -8.40 3.45 16.44
N VAL A 319 -7.31 2.69 16.36
CA VAL A 319 -7.21 1.34 16.95
C VAL A 319 -7.22 1.39 18.47
N GLU A 320 -6.51 2.32 19.11
CA GLU A 320 -6.58 2.49 20.57
C GLU A 320 -8.00 2.84 21.04
N ASN A 321 -8.72 3.68 20.28
CA ASN A 321 -10.08 4.08 20.64
C ASN A 321 -11.07 2.92 20.51
N SER A 322 -10.99 2.08 19.47
CA SER A 322 -11.83 0.87 19.40
C SER A 322 -11.50 -0.14 20.51
N ALA A 323 -10.25 -0.20 20.98
CA ALA A 323 -9.87 -0.97 22.16
C ALA A 323 -10.43 -0.35 23.47
N ARG A 324 -10.46 0.99 23.60
CA ARG A 324 -11.09 1.70 24.73
C ARG A 324 -12.61 1.48 24.75
N GLU A 325 -13.27 1.53 23.60
CA GLU A 325 -14.70 1.22 23.43
C GLU A 325 -14.99 -0.24 23.81
N SER A 326 -14.22 -1.19 23.29
CA SER A 326 -14.32 -2.61 23.64
C SER A 326 -14.18 -2.86 25.16
N ARG A 327 -13.30 -2.11 25.83
CA ARG A 327 -13.12 -2.16 27.29
C ARG A 327 -14.28 -1.51 28.05
N ILE A 328 -14.87 -0.43 27.55
CA ILE A 328 -16.09 0.16 28.11
C ILE A 328 -17.24 -0.83 28.02
N ASP A 329 -17.42 -1.49 26.88
CA ASP A 329 -18.41 -2.56 26.70
C ASP A 329 -18.15 -3.77 27.62
N GLY A 330 -16.88 -4.10 27.91
CA GLY A 330 -16.52 -5.09 28.92
C GLY A 330 -17.04 -4.70 30.32
N MET A 331 -16.66 -3.51 30.79
CA MET A 331 -17.09 -3.00 32.10
C MET A 331 -18.61 -2.78 32.20
N ASN A 332 -19.29 -2.48 31.09
CA ASN A 332 -20.75 -2.41 31.03
C ASN A 332 -21.40 -3.79 31.22
N ARG A 333 -20.85 -4.85 30.61
CA ARG A 333 -21.33 -6.23 30.83
C ARG A 333 -21.11 -6.67 32.28
N GLU A 334 -19.93 -6.45 32.84
CA GLU A 334 -19.63 -6.72 34.26
C GLU A 334 -20.61 -6.01 35.20
N LEU A 335 -20.92 -4.74 34.90
CA LEU A 335 -21.89 -3.93 35.65
C LEU A 335 -23.32 -4.45 35.52
N ASP A 336 -23.74 -4.91 34.34
CA ASP A 336 -25.08 -5.48 34.13
C ASP A 336 -25.23 -6.87 34.74
N GLU A 337 -24.19 -7.70 34.72
CA GLU A 337 -24.17 -8.94 35.52
C GLU A 337 -24.22 -8.64 37.03
N ALA A 338 -23.51 -7.61 37.50
CA ALA A 338 -23.56 -7.20 38.90
C ALA A 338 -24.96 -6.72 39.32
N LYS A 339 -25.68 -5.99 38.46
CA LYS A 339 -27.10 -5.65 38.65
C LYS A 339 -27.97 -6.91 38.70
N GLN A 340 -27.81 -7.84 37.76
CA GLN A 340 -28.59 -9.10 37.77
C GLN A 340 -28.34 -9.92 39.03
N ARG A 341 -27.08 -10.02 39.50
CA ARG A 341 -26.72 -10.64 40.79
C ARG A 341 -27.41 -9.92 41.95
N GLN A 342 -27.39 -8.58 41.98
CA GLN A 342 -28.09 -7.78 42.98
C GLN A 342 -29.61 -8.03 42.96
N ASP A 343 -30.25 -8.07 41.79
CA ASP A 343 -31.68 -8.32 41.64
C ASP A 343 -32.06 -9.75 42.08
N THR A 344 -31.23 -10.75 41.78
CA THR A 344 -31.43 -12.11 42.33
C THR A 344 -31.32 -12.15 43.85
N LEU A 345 -30.32 -11.48 44.43
CA LEU A 345 -30.16 -11.39 45.89
C LEU A 345 -31.29 -10.60 46.56
N VAL A 346 -31.84 -9.58 45.89
CA VAL A 346 -33.04 -8.86 46.36
C VAL A 346 -34.27 -9.76 46.28
N SER A 347 -34.43 -10.55 45.22
CA SER A 347 -35.51 -11.54 45.09
C SER A 347 -35.43 -12.62 46.18
N GLU A 348 -34.25 -13.20 46.40
CA GLU A 348 -33.99 -14.17 47.48
C GLU A 348 -34.24 -13.56 48.86
N LYS A 349 -33.73 -12.34 49.11
CA LYS A 349 -33.99 -11.61 50.35
C LYS A 349 -35.49 -11.41 50.57
N ASN A 350 -36.23 -10.93 49.57
CA ASN A 350 -37.67 -10.72 49.66
C ASN A 350 -38.42 -12.05 49.91
N GLY A 351 -37.97 -13.15 49.30
CA GLY A 351 -38.49 -14.50 49.55
C GLY A 351 -38.18 -15.02 50.95
N LEU A 352 -37.01 -14.69 51.51
CA LEU A 352 -36.65 -14.99 52.90
C LEU A 352 -37.43 -14.11 53.89
N GLU A 353 -37.62 -12.82 53.62
CA GLU A 353 -38.47 -11.93 54.43
C GLU A 353 -39.93 -12.38 54.39
N ALA A 354 -40.45 -12.83 53.25
CA ALA A 354 -41.77 -13.44 53.13
C ALA A 354 -41.88 -14.74 53.94
N ARG A 355 -40.88 -15.63 53.87
CA ARG A 355 -40.81 -16.85 54.72
C ARG A 355 -40.68 -16.53 56.20
N VAL A 356 -39.97 -15.47 56.58
CA VAL A 356 -39.88 -15.01 57.98
C VAL A 356 -41.22 -14.45 58.45
N LEU A 357 -41.94 -13.69 57.62
CA LEU A 357 -43.30 -13.24 57.91
C LEU A 357 -44.29 -14.41 58.00
N GLU A 358 -44.19 -15.41 57.11
CA GLU A 358 -44.99 -16.63 57.18
C GLU A 358 -44.66 -17.43 58.45
N LEU A 359 -43.39 -17.63 58.78
CA LEU A 359 -42.97 -18.31 60.01
C LEU A 359 -43.37 -17.53 61.26
N LEU A 360 -43.33 -16.20 61.26
CA LEU A 360 -43.84 -15.35 62.35
C LEU A 360 -45.37 -15.42 62.45
N ALA A 361 -46.09 -15.48 61.34
CA ALA A 361 -47.54 -15.72 61.33
C ALA A 361 -47.86 -17.13 61.84
N MET A 362 -47.13 -18.16 61.42
CA MET A 362 -47.26 -19.53 61.93
C MET A 362 -46.87 -19.65 63.40
N VAL A 363 -45.87 -18.91 63.88
CA VAL A 363 -45.47 -18.86 65.29
C VAL A 363 -46.49 -18.08 66.11
N ASN A 364 -47.04 -16.99 65.59
CA ASN A 364 -48.12 -16.25 66.25
C ASN A 364 -49.41 -17.07 66.28
N VAL A 365 -49.83 -17.71 65.19
CA VAL A 365 -50.96 -18.65 65.18
C VAL A 365 -50.68 -19.85 66.08
N LYS A 366 -49.46 -20.41 66.12
CA LYS A 366 -49.09 -21.46 67.08
C LYS A 366 -49.03 -20.95 68.51
N ARG A 367 -48.76 -19.67 68.77
CA ARG A 367 -48.70 -19.03 70.09
C ARG A 367 -50.09 -18.65 70.57
N GLU A 368 -50.94 -18.14 69.71
CA GLU A 368 -52.36 -17.85 69.95
C GLU A 368 -53.14 -19.15 70.10
N ASN A 369 -52.88 -20.17 69.26
CA ASN A 369 -53.35 -21.53 69.52
C ASN A 369 -52.72 -22.10 70.78
N ALA A 370 -51.45 -21.88 71.11
CA ALA A 370 -50.88 -22.33 72.39
C ALA A 370 -51.41 -21.54 73.60
N ILE A 371 -51.96 -20.34 73.43
CA ILE A 371 -52.58 -19.51 74.49
C ILE A 371 -54.07 -19.81 74.62
N ALA A 372 -54.77 -20.06 73.53
CA ALA A 372 -56.14 -20.59 73.51
C ALA A 372 -56.16 -22.05 73.98
N GLU A 373 -55.15 -22.84 73.60
CA GLU A 373 -54.84 -24.12 74.22
C GLU A 373 -54.25 -23.96 75.61
N ALA A 374 -53.63 -22.85 76.05
CA ALA A 374 -53.20 -22.70 77.45
C ALA A 374 -54.36 -22.27 78.35
N ALA A 375 -55.32 -21.49 77.86
CA ALA A 375 -56.56 -21.19 78.56
C ALA A 375 -57.51 -22.39 78.50
N GLY A 376 -57.54 -23.09 77.37
CA GLY A 376 -58.18 -24.38 77.17
C GLY A 376 -57.53 -25.48 78.01
N LYS A 377 -56.21 -25.49 78.17
CA LYS A 377 -55.47 -26.37 79.08
C LYS A 377 -55.65 -25.92 80.52
N PHE A 378 -55.64 -24.66 80.92
CA PHE A 378 -55.92 -24.31 82.33
C PHE A 378 -57.38 -24.59 82.74
N SER A 379 -58.36 -24.34 81.86
CA SER A 379 -59.75 -24.70 82.14
C SER A 379 -59.99 -26.21 82.06
N SER A 380 -59.38 -26.90 81.09
CA SER A 380 -59.45 -28.35 81.02
C SER A 380 -58.57 -29.06 82.04
N GLU A 381 -57.44 -28.51 82.53
CA GLU A 381 -56.54 -28.94 83.64
C GLU A 381 -57.17 -28.63 84.98
N LYS A 382 -58.07 -27.64 85.09
CA LYS A 382 -58.94 -27.56 86.26
C LYS A 382 -59.97 -28.69 86.24
N SER A 383 -60.67 -28.88 85.13
CA SER A 383 -61.59 -30.02 84.94
C SER A 383 -60.86 -31.37 84.97
N ARG A 384 -59.59 -31.40 84.62
CA ARG A 384 -58.72 -32.58 84.50
C ARG A 384 -57.88 -32.79 85.73
N ALA A 385 -57.65 -31.83 86.61
CA ALA A 385 -57.22 -32.10 87.98
C ALA A 385 -58.40 -32.63 88.81
N GLU A 386 -59.63 -32.19 88.53
CA GLU A 386 -60.84 -32.78 89.12
C GLU A 386 -61.14 -34.18 88.57
N LYS A 387 -60.96 -34.40 87.26
CA LYS A 387 -60.99 -35.76 86.68
C LYS A 387 -59.79 -36.57 87.13
N GLU A 388 -58.54 -36.14 86.98
CA GLU A 388 -57.32 -36.79 87.47
C GLU A 388 -57.37 -37.03 88.98
N ARG A 389 -58.08 -36.28 89.82
CA ARG A 389 -58.29 -36.68 91.22
C ARG A 389 -59.23 -37.89 91.32
N ASN A 390 -60.33 -37.89 90.56
CA ASN A 390 -61.29 -39.01 90.52
C ASN A 390 -60.79 -40.20 89.67
N GLU A 391 -59.84 -39.96 88.77
CA GLU A 391 -59.12 -40.89 87.89
C GLU A 391 -57.78 -41.29 88.51
N LEU A 392 -57.27 -40.60 89.54
CA LEU A 392 -56.28 -41.09 90.51
C LEU A 392 -56.97 -41.94 91.57
N LEU A 393 -58.24 -41.68 91.89
CA LEU A 393 -59.03 -42.65 92.66
C LEU A 393 -59.28 -43.92 91.84
N LYS A 394 -59.80 -43.78 90.61
CA LYS A 394 -59.96 -44.92 89.69
C LYS A 394 -58.65 -45.50 89.20
N SER A 395 -57.53 -44.76 89.18
CA SER A 395 -56.19 -45.33 88.94
C SER A 395 -55.46 -45.69 90.23
N GLN A 396 -56.05 -45.51 91.41
CA GLN A 396 -55.63 -46.23 92.61
C GLN A 396 -56.31 -47.59 92.62
N GLU A 397 -57.61 -47.66 92.28
CA GLU A 397 -58.33 -48.90 92.00
C GLU A 397 -57.75 -49.64 90.79
N VAL A 398 -57.45 -48.93 89.69
CA VAL A 398 -56.81 -49.51 88.50
C VAL A 398 -55.31 -49.70 88.69
N LEU A 399 -54.55 -48.95 89.50
CA LEU A 399 -53.19 -49.36 89.89
C LEU A 399 -53.19 -50.47 90.93
N GLN A 400 -54.28 -50.75 91.65
CA GLN A 400 -54.41 -51.98 92.43
C GLN A 400 -54.74 -53.17 91.52
N ALA A 401 -55.74 -53.03 90.65
CA ALA A 401 -56.05 -54.02 89.62
C ALA A 401 -54.91 -54.18 88.61
N GLU A 402 -54.06 -53.17 88.41
CA GLU A 402 -52.87 -53.18 87.57
C GLU A 402 -51.58 -53.46 88.33
N LEU A 403 -51.52 -53.35 89.65
CA LEU A 403 -50.49 -54.04 90.43
C LEU A 403 -50.77 -55.54 90.41
N GLU A 404 -52.03 -55.97 90.54
CA GLU A 404 -52.41 -57.37 90.29
C GLU A 404 -52.31 -57.76 88.81
N ARG A 405 -52.53 -56.84 87.86
CA ARG A 405 -52.19 -57.06 86.44
C ARG A 405 -50.69 -57.04 86.19
N LEU A 406 -49.86 -56.37 87.00
CA LEU A 406 -48.39 -56.38 86.96
C LEU A 406 -47.80 -57.53 87.78
N ARG A 407 -48.61 -58.18 88.61
CA ARG A 407 -48.32 -59.42 89.34
C ARG A 407 -48.65 -60.64 88.49
N THR A 408 -49.81 -60.65 87.83
CA THR A 408 -50.15 -61.65 86.81
C THR A 408 -49.43 -61.42 85.48
N LYS A 409 -49.15 -60.17 85.07
CA LYS A 409 -48.08 -59.89 84.09
C LYS A 409 -46.69 -60.16 84.68
N GLY A 410 -46.52 -60.18 85.99
CA GLY A 410 -45.26 -60.53 86.65
C GLY A 410 -44.98 -62.02 86.43
N GLU A 411 -45.92 -62.86 86.83
CA GLU A 411 -45.98 -64.31 86.59
C GLU A 411 -45.96 -64.64 85.08
N PHE A 412 -46.69 -63.88 84.24
CA PHE A 412 -46.62 -64.02 82.78
C PHE A 412 -45.28 -63.52 82.22
N LEU A 413 -44.66 -62.46 82.75
CA LEU A 413 -43.32 -62.02 82.34
C LEU A 413 -42.23 -62.89 82.94
N GLU A 414 -42.45 -63.65 84.01
CA GLU A 414 -41.54 -64.67 84.51
C GLU A 414 -41.72 -65.98 83.71
N SER A 415 -42.94 -66.27 83.26
CA SER A 415 -43.23 -67.30 82.26
C SER A 415 -42.65 -66.95 80.89
N GLU A 416 -42.75 -65.68 80.47
CA GLU A 416 -42.21 -65.15 79.22
C GLU A 416 -40.71 -64.87 79.35
N ILE A 417 -40.14 -64.60 80.52
CA ILE A 417 -38.68 -64.62 80.76
C ILE A 417 -38.18 -66.06 80.81
N SER A 418 -38.99 -67.03 81.25
CA SER A 418 -38.66 -68.45 81.17
C SER A 418 -38.75 -68.95 79.73
N ARG A 419 -39.76 -68.52 78.95
CA ARG A 419 -39.83 -68.75 77.51
C ARG A 419 -38.69 -68.02 76.81
N LEU A 420 -38.48 -66.72 77.01
CA LEU A 420 -37.34 -65.97 76.49
C LEU A 420 -35.98 -66.45 77.02
N ARG A 421 -35.90 -67.29 78.06
CA ARG A 421 -34.68 -68.03 78.45
C ARG A 421 -34.53 -69.31 77.60
N ALA A 422 -35.63 -70.00 77.29
CA ALA A 422 -35.67 -71.07 76.29
C ALA A 422 -35.40 -70.53 74.88
N ASP A 423 -36.17 -69.54 74.40
CA ASP A 423 -35.96 -68.78 73.17
C ASP A 423 -34.56 -68.15 73.14
N ARG A 424 -33.96 -67.74 74.27
CA ARG A 424 -32.53 -67.34 74.33
C ARG A 424 -31.57 -68.52 74.21
N SER A 425 -31.90 -69.69 74.75
CA SER A 425 -31.08 -70.89 74.56
C SER A 425 -31.14 -71.39 73.11
N GLU A 426 -32.30 -71.26 72.46
CA GLU A 426 -32.49 -71.48 71.03
C GLU A 426 -31.83 -70.38 70.20
N LEU A 427 -31.92 -69.11 70.58
CA LEU A 427 -31.17 -68.03 69.93
C LEU A 427 -29.66 -68.15 70.18
N GLN A 428 -29.20 -68.77 71.27
CA GLN A 428 -27.79 -69.12 71.46
C GLN A 428 -27.37 -70.32 70.61
N SER A 429 -28.22 -71.33 70.41
CA SER A 429 -27.92 -72.41 69.47
C SER A 429 -27.95 -71.92 68.01
N LEU A 430 -28.93 -71.10 67.64
CA LEU A 430 -29.01 -70.40 66.36
C LEU A 430 -27.89 -69.39 66.17
N PHE A 431 -27.40 -68.74 67.24
CA PHE A 431 -26.22 -67.87 67.16
C PHE A 431 -24.94 -68.67 66.94
N GLU A 432 -24.73 -69.78 67.63
CA GLU A 432 -23.59 -70.67 67.38
C GLU A 432 -23.68 -71.32 65.98
N VAL A 433 -24.88 -71.63 65.48
CA VAL A 433 -25.12 -72.02 64.08
C VAL A 433 -24.83 -70.86 63.11
N ALA A 434 -25.29 -69.65 63.39
CA ALA A 434 -25.05 -68.47 62.54
C ALA A 434 -23.57 -68.04 62.54
N LYS A 435 -22.85 -68.30 63.63
CA LYS A 435 -21.40 -68.14 63.80
C LYS A 435 -20.62 -69.24 63.08
N ALA A 436 -21.11 -70.48 63.08
CA ALA A 436 -20.60 -71.54 62.20
C ALA A 436 -20.84 -71.17 60.72
N GLU A 437 -22.03 -70.68 60.36
CA GLU A 437 -22.28 -70.09 59.04
C GLU A 437 -21.36 -68.91 58.74
N ASN A 438 -21.04 -68.04 59.72
CA ASN A 438 -20.15 -66.92 59.47
C ASN A 438 -18.73 -67.41 59.21
N SER A 439 -18.22 -68.40 59.96
CA SER A 439 -16.93 -69.04 59.66
C SER A 439 -16.92 -69.74 58.29
N SER A 440 -18.07 -70.25 57.83
CA SER A 440 -18.25 -70.80 56.48
C SER A 440 -18.29 -69.69 55.40
N LYS A 441 -18.90 -68.55 55.69
CA LYS A 441 -18.93 -67.34 54.84
C LYS A 441 -17.54 -66.69 54.76
N GLU A 442 -16.80 -66.65 55.86
CA GLU A 442 -15.39 -66.23 55.94
C GLU A 442 -14.50 -67.18 55.12
N ALA A 443 -14.59 -68.50 55.31
CA ALA A 443 -13.87 -69.48 54.49
C ALA A 443 -14.24 -69.42 52.99
N ARG A 444 -15.46 -68.98 52.66
CA ARG A 444 -15.90 -68.68 51.28
C ARG A 444 -15.34 -67.34 50.78
N LEU A 445 -15.26 -66.30 51.61
CA LEU A 445 -14.58 -65.05 51.27
C LEU A 445 -13.09 -65.29 51.03
N ASP A 446 -12.42 -66.09 51.85
CA ASP A 446 -11.03 -66.49 51.62
C ASP A 446 -10.84 -67.27 50.33
N ARG A 447 -11.83 -68.09 49.94
CA ARG A 447 -11.84 -68.79 48.64
C ARG A 447 -11.98 -67.77 47.49
N ILE A 448 -12.94 -66.85 47.57
CA ILE A 448 -13.16 -65.80 46.57
C ILE A 448 -11.94 -64.87 46.49
N ASN A 449 -11.29 -64.55 47.61
CA ASN A 449 -10.06 -63.75 47.64
C ASN A 449 -8.88 -64.48 47.00
N ARG A 450 -8.77 -65.81 47.16
CA ARG A 450 -7.78 -66.63 46.43
C ARG A 450 -8.09 -66.69 44.93
N GLU A 451 -9.34 -66.88 44.54
CA GLU A 451 -9.80 -66.82 43.15
C GLU A 451 -9.53 -65.43 42.52
N LEU A 452 -9.70 -64.35 43.29
CA LEU A 452 -9.38 -62.98 42.87
C LEU A 452 -7.86 -62.77 42.70
N CYS A 453 -7.03 -63.37 43.56
CA CYS A 453 -5.56 -63.34 43.42
C CYS A 453 -5.10 -64.13 42.19
N GLU A 454 -5.71 -65.28 41.89
CA GLU A 454 -5.45 -66.02 40.65
C GLU A 454 -5.85 -65.21 39.40
N VAL A 455 -7.01 -64.54 39.43
CA VAL A 455 -7.46 -63.68 38.32
C VAL A 455 -6.55 -62.47 38.13
N LYS A 456 -6.05 -61.85 39.22
CA LYS A 456 -5.03 -60.81 39.15
C LYS A 456 -3.73 -61.32 38.53
N GLY A 457 -3.19 -62.45 39.00
CA GLY A 457 -1.98 -63.03 38.39
C GLY A 457 -2.12 -63.36 36.90
N ARG A 458 -3.33 -63.76 36.45
CA ARG A 458 -3.62 -63.93 35.01
C ARG A 458 -3.69 -62.60 34.26
N TYR A 459 -4.25 -61.55 34.87
CA TYR A 459 -4.27 -60.20 34.31
C TYR A 459 -2.84 -59.63 34.17
N ASP A 460 -2.02 -59.72 35.22
CA ASP A 460 -0.63 -59.24 35.22
C ASP A 460 0.23 -59.99 34.18
N SER A 461 -0.06 -61.29 33.96
CA SER A 461 0.55 -62.09 32.89
C SER A 461 0.14 -61.61 31.49
N LEU A 462 -1.15 -61.30 31.27
CA LEU A 462 -1.66 -60.77 30.00
C LEU A 462 -1.17 -59.36 29.70
N VAL A 463 -0.97 -58.52 30.72
CA VAL A 463 -0.31 -57.21 30.58
C VAL A 463 1.15 -57.40 30.15
N SER A 464 1.88 -58.33 30.78
CA SER A 464 3.26 -58.66 30.41
C SER A 464 3.38 -59.17 28.96
N GLU A 465 2.42 -59.98 28.51
CA GLU A 465 2.34 -60.47 27.13
C GLU A 465 2.01 -59.35 26.12
N LYS A 466 1.06 -58.47 26.45
CA LYS A 466 0.73 -57.27 25.67
C LYS A 466 1.96 -56.37 25.50
N ASP A 467 2.69 -56.08 26.57
CA ASP A 467 3.82 -55.16 26.53
C ASP A 467 5.01 -55.73 25.73
N ALA A 468 5.18 -57.07 25.75
CA ALA A 468 6.11 -57.78 24.87
C ALA A 468 5.69 -57.72 23.38
N LEU A 469 4.39 -57.86 23.08
CA LEU A 469 3.85 -57.71 21.73
C LEU A 469 4.01 -56.26 21.22
N GLU A 470 3.78 -55.25 22.07
CA GLU A 470 4.01 -53.84 21.72
C GLU A 470 5.49 -53.53 21.46
N LEU A 471 6.41 -54.19 22.17
CA LEU A 471 7.83 -54.11 21.89
C LEU A 471 8.14 -54.68 20.50
N ARG A 472 7.56 -55.83 20.16
CA ARG A 472 7.73 -56.46 18.84
C ARG A 472 7.10 -55.65 17.70
N VAL A 473 5.97 -54.97 17.94
CA VAL A 473 5.36 -54.04 16.97
C VAL A 473 6.27 -52.83 16.73
N ARG A 474 6.91 -52.28 17.77
CA ARG A 474 7.91 -51.20 17.62
C ARG A 474 9.11 -51.64 16.77
N GLU A 475 9.73 -52.79 17.08
CA GLU A 475 10.83 -53.36 16.28
C GLU A 475 10.49 -53.51 14.79
N LEU A 476 9.29 -54.03 14.49
CA LEU A 476 8.81 -54.19 13.11
C LEU A 476 8.53 -52.84 12.43
N THR A 477 8.04 -51.85 13.17
CA THR A 477 7.78 -50.49 12.64
C THR A 477 9.10 -49.75 12.36
N ASP A 478 10.10 -49.91 13.22
CA ASP A 478 11.44 -49.33 13.03
C ASP A 478 12.13 -49.98 11.83
N SER A 479 12.02 -51.31 11.69
CA SER A 479 12.50 -52.06 10.52
C SER A 479 11.83 -51.60 9.22
N ALA A 480 10.51 -51.38 9.24
CA ALA A 480 9.76 -50.87 8.09
C ALA A 480 10.17 -49.42 7.72
N ARG A 481 10.48 -48.57 8.71
CA ARG A 481 11.02 -47.23 8.46
C ARG A 481 12.42 -47.28 7.83
N SER A 482 13.27 -48.23 8.22
CA SER A 482 14.60 -48.44 7.58
C SER A 482 14.46 -48.87 6.12
N LEU A 483 13.63 -49.88 5.83
CA LEU A 483 13.39 -50.34 4.46
C LEU A 483 12.74 -49.25 3.58
N SER A 484 11.91 -48.38 4.18
CA SER A 484 11.34 -47.21 3.50
C SER A 484 12.39 -46.14 3.18
N SER A 485 13.37 -45.90 4.07
CA SER A 485 14.46 -44.96 3.78
C SER A 485 15.40 -45.47 2.68
N GLU A 486 15.73 -46.75 2.68
CA GLU A 486 16.48 -47.43 1.60
C GLU A 486 15.74 -47.37 0.26
N LYS A 487 14.43 -47.65 0.25
CA LYS A 487 13.58 -47.48 -0.95
C LYS A 487 13.64 -46.05 -1.47
N SER A 488 13.60 -45.05 -0.58
CA SER A 488 13.71 -43.63 -0.98
C SER A 488 15.07 -43.30 -1.60
N ALA A 489 16.16 -43.95 -1.16
CA ALA A 489 17.49 -43.77 -1.74
C ALA A 489 17.53 -44.32 -3.17
N LEU A 490 17.12 -45.57 -3.36
CA LEU A 490 17.05 -46.21 -4.68
C LEU A 490 16.12 -45.46 -5.65
N GLU A 491 15.06 -44.79 -5.16
CA GLU A 491 14.19 -43.94 -5.97
C GLU A 491 14.86 -42.62 -6.43
N ARG A 492 15.85 -42.09 -5.68
CA ARG A 492 16.70 -40.98 -6.13
C ARG A 492 17.74 -41.47 -7.14
N ASP A 493 18.45 -42.55 -6.84
CA ASP A 493 19.48 -43.14 -7.72
C ASP A 493 18.88 -43.48 -9.11
N LEU A 494 17.70 -44.11 -9.14
CA LEU A 494 16.96 -44.41 -10.36
C LEU A 494 16.46 -43.16 -11.11
N SER A 495 16.38 -42.01 -10.46
CA SER A 495 16.00 -40.74 -11.08
C SER A 495 17.22 -39.99 -11.63
N GLU A 496 18.35 -39.98 -10.92
CA GLU A 496 19.62 -39.47 -11.43
C GLU A 496 20.10 -40.27 -12.66
N LEU A 497 19.98 -41.60 -12.62
CA LEU A 497 20.26 -42.45 -13.78
C LEU A 497 19.34 -42.16 -14.98
N ARG A 498 18.06 -41.79 -14.76
CA ARG A 498 17.17 -41.35 -15.85
C ARG A 498 17.62 -40.03 -16.46
N MET A 499 17.96 -39.03 -15.64
CA MET A 499 18.46 -37.75 -16.15
C MET A 499 19.73 -37.95 -17.00
N SER A 500 20.70 -38.72 -16.51
CA SER A 500 21.93 -39.02 -17.25
C SER A 500 21.68 -39.72 -18.59
N ARG A 501 20.66 -40.60 -18.66
CA ARG A 501 20.21 -41.23 -19.90
C ARG A 501 19.56 -40.22 -20.86
N GLU A 502 18.71 -39.33 -20.37
CA GLU A 502 18.07 -38.30 -21.21
C GLU A 502 19.09 -37.34 -21.82
N ASP A 503 20.13 -36.97 -21.08
CA ASP A 503 21.20 -36.10 -21.59
C ASP A 503 22.06 -36.81 -22.64
N LEU A 504 22.42 -38.08 -22.44
CA LEU A 504 23.06 -38.91 -23.47
C LEU A 504 22.18 -39.09 -24.71
N GLU A 505 20.85 -39.21 -24.57
CA GLU A 505 19.92 -39.25 -25.70
C GLU A 505 19.87 -37.92 -26.47
N LYS A 506 20.03 -36.77 -25.80
CA LYS A 506 20.15 -35.44 -26.44
C LYS A 506 21.45 -35.32 -27.23
N GLU A 507 22.59 -35.74 -26.66
CA GLU A 507 23.89 -35.76 -27.35
C GLU A 507 23.85 -36.64 -28.61
N ILE A 508 23.23 -37.82 -28.53
CA ILE A 508 23.02 -38.73 -29.68
C ILE A 508 22.13 -38.08 -30.76
N GLN A 509 21.10 -37.31 -30.38
CA GLN A 509 20.31 -36.55 -31.36
C GLN A 509 21.12 -35.44 -32.04
N GLU A 510 21.97 -34.71 -31.30
CA GLU A 510 22.87 -33.75 -31.92
C GLU A 510 23.86 -34.40 -32.90
N SER A 511 24.46 -35.54 -32.54
CA SER A 511 25.39 -36.23 -33.43
C SER A 511 24.71 -36.69 -34.73
N LYS A 512 23.42 -37.06 -34.66
CA LYS A 512 22.60 -37.38 -35.85
C LYS A 512 22.32 -36.15 -36.72
N ARG A 513 21.89 -35.02 -36.15
CA ARG A 513 21.68 -33.76 -36.91
C ARG A 513 22.96 -33.29 -37.61
N LYS A 514 24.11 -33.45 -36.96
CA LYS A 514 25.44 -33.16 -37.53
C LYS A 514 25.79 -34.10 -38.70
N MET A 515 25.40 -35.37 -38.63
CA MET A 515 25.53 -36.35 -39.72
C MET A 515 24.62 -36.01 -40.91
N GLU A 516 23.35 -35.70 -40.66
CA GLU A 516 22.34 -35.31 -41.67
C GLU A 516 22.75 -34.03 -42.43
N SER A 517 23.38 -33.05 -41.74
CA SER A 517 23.94 -31.85 -42.39
C SER A 517 25.06 -32.19 -43.38
N LEU A 518 26.00 -33.04 -42.97
CA LEU A 518 27.12 -33.46 -43.82
C LEU A 518 26.67 -34.31 -45.02
N GLU A 519 25.61 -35.10 -44.89
CA GLU A 519 24.99 -35.80 -46.02
C GLU A 519 24.35 -34.83 -47.02
N SER A 520 23.72 -33.75 -46.54
CA SER A 520 23.17 -32.67 -47.40
C SER A 520 24.27 -31.94 -48.17
N GLU A 521 25.38 -31.58 -47.51
CA GLU A 521 26.56 -30.96 -48.14
C GLU A 521 27.22 -31.88 -49.18
N MET A 522 27.28 -33.19 -48.90
CA MET A 522 27.76 -34.20 -49.87
C MET A 522 26.85 -34.33 -51.09
N LEU A 523 25.55 -34.02 -50.99
CA LEU A 523 24.63 -34.01 -52.12
C LEU A 523 24.75 -32.72 -52.96
N SER A 524 24.95 -31.54 -52.35
CA SER A 524 25.10 -30.28 -53.07
C SER A 524 26.40 -30.24 -53.90
N LEU A 525 27.53 -30.64 -53.31
CA LEU A 525 28.82 -30.75 -54.01
C LEU A 525 28.77 -31.74 -55.19
N LYS A 526 27.96 -32.80 -55.07
CA LYS A 526 27.74 -33.78 -56.14
C LYS A 526 26.91 -33.21 -57.29
N ALA A 527 25.96 -32.32 -57.01
CA ALA A 527 25.21 -31.58 -58.03
C ALA A 527 26.11 -30.54 -58.73
N GLU A 528 26.89 -29.75 -57.99
CA GLU A 528 27.79 -28.75 -58.55
C GLU A 528 28.85 -29.37 -59.48
N LYS A 529 29.42 -30.52 -59.09
CA LYS A 529 30.30 -31.32 -59.95
C LYS A 529 29.65 -31.71 -61.29
N SER A 530 28.34 -31.95 -61.33
CA SER A 530 27.65 -32.29 -62.57
C SER A 530 27.46 -31.07 -63.49
N ALA A 531 27.16 -29.90 -62.92
CA ALA A 531 27.02 -28.65 -63.68
C ALA A 531 28.33 -28.18 -64.33
N ALA A 532 29.47 -28.50 -63.72
CA ALA A 532 30.79 -28.23 -64.29
C ALA A 532 31.08 -29.04 -65.58
N VAL A 533 30.56 -30.26 -65.70
CA VAL A 533 30.78 -31.13 -66.88
C VAL A 533 30.07 -30.54 -68.10
N SER A 534 28.79 -30.20 -68.00
CA SER A 534 28.01 -29.66 -69.13
C SER A 534 28.53 -28.30 -69.64
N ARG A 535 29.23 -27.52 -68.80
CA ARG A 535 29.90 -26.29 -69.22
C ARG A 535 31.11 -26.56 -70.13
N PHE A 536 31.83 -27.66 -69.91
CA PHE A 536 32.98 -28.04 -70.73
C PHE A 536 32.56 -28.46 -72.15
N GLU A 537 31.45 -29.19 -72.26
CA GLU A 537 30.88 -29.62 -73.54
C GLU A 537 30.43 -28.44 -74.43
N SER A 538 29.91 -27.37 -73.83
CA SER A 538 29.46 -26.17 -74.55
C SER A 538 30.60 -25.40 -75.23
N VAL A 539 31.75 -25.24 -74.57
CA VAL A 539 32.89 -24.44 -75.07
C VAL A 539 33.56 -25.11 -76.28
N GLN A 540 33.47 -26.43 -76.39
CA GLN A 540 34.03 -27.17 -77.52
C GLN A 540 33.31 -26.86 -78.85
N ALA A 541 32.01 -26.53 -78.81
CA ALA A 541 31.21 -26.30 -80.02
C ALA A 541 31.43 -24.93 -80.69
N GLU A 542 31.78 -23.89 -79.92
CA GLU A 542 32.00 -22.54 -80.47
C GLU A 542 33.29 -22.45 -81.30
N LYS A 543 34.29 -23.26 -80.95
CA LYS A 543 35.60 -23.29 -81.61
C LYS A 543 35.48 -23.63 -83.10
N ASP A 544 34.72 -24.67 -83.41
CA ASP A 544 34.66 -25.26 -84.76
C ASP A 544 33.88 -24.37 -85.75
N ALA A 545 33.12 -23.38 -85.27
CA ALA A 545 32.36 -22.45 -86.09
C ALA A 545 33.19 -21.28 -86.66
N LEU A 546 34.33 -20.93 -86.04
CA LEU A 546 35.13 -19.76 -86.44
C LEU A 546 36.05 -20.04 -87.64
N GLU A 547 36.46 -21.30 -87.84
CA GLU A 547 37.46 -21.68 -88.85
C GLU A 547 36.96 -21.53 -90.29
N ILE A 548 35.64 -21.59 -90.50
CA ILE A 548 34.99 -21.47 -91.83
C ILE A 548 35.03 -20.04 -92.37
N ARG A 549 34.94 -19.02 -91.51
CA ARG A 549 34.69 -17.62 -91.92
C ARG A 549 35.92 -16.89 -92.49
N MET A 550 37.09 -17.53 -92.47
CA MET A 550 38.37 -16.96 -92.93
C MET A 550 38.56 -16.96 -94.45
N LEU A 551 37.77 -17.73 -95.21
CA LEU A 551 38.07 -18.03 -96.63
C LEU A 551 37.45 -17.10 -97.68
N GLU A 552 36.38 -16.36 -97.35
CA GLU A 552 35.55 -15.66 -98.36
C GLU A 552 35.99 -14.22 -98.69
N MET A 553 36.91 -13.63 -97.92
CA MET A 553 37.19 -12.18 -97.96
C MET A 553 38.28 -11.72 -98.95
N THR A 554 38.80 -12.61 -99.80
CA THR A 554 40.14 -12.41 -100.42
C THR A 554 40.14 -11.94 -101.89
N ASP A 555 39.07 -12.15 -102.66
CA ASP A 555 39.16 -12.15 -104.14
C ASP A 555 38.66 -10.88 -104.88
N SER A 556 37.99 -9.94 -104.23
CA SER A 556 37.12 -8.95 -104.95
C SER A 556 37.75 -7.60 -105.32
N ALA A 557 39.02 -7.32 -105.03
CA ALA A 557 39.54 -5.95 -104.89
C ALA A 557 40.20 -5.29 -106.14
N SER A 558 40.22 -5.93 -107.31
CA SER A 558 41.26 -5.67 -108.33
C SER A 558 40.91 -4.83 -109.59
N ASN A 559 39.62 -4.62 -109.94
CA ASN A 559 39.23 -4.36 -111.34
C ASN A 559 38.64 -2.96 -111.70
N LEU A 560 38.86 -1.89 -110.92
CA LEU A 560 38.20 -0.57 -111.13
C LEU A 560 39.14 0.64 -111.36
N SER A 561 40.31 0.44 -111.98
CA SER A 561 41.36 1.49 -112.02
C SER A 561 41.56 2.24 -113.36
N SER A 562 40.96 1.85 -114.47
CA SER A 562 41.52 2.15 -115.81
C SER A 562 40.78 3.14 -116.73
N GLU A 563 39.55 3.57 -116.44
CA GLU A 563 38.73 4.32 -117.43
C GLU A 563 38.76 5.86 -117.33
N LYS A 564 39.28 6.44 -116.24
CA LYS A 564 39.04 7.88 -115.93
C LYS A 564 39.76 8.89 -116.84
N SER A 565 40.86 8.52 -117.49
CA SER A 565 41.85 9.48 -118.02
C SER A 565 41.50 10.21 -119.32
N VAL A 566 40.44 9.83 -120.04
CA VAL A 566 40.17 10.34 -121.41
C VAL A 566 39.31 11.62 -121.43
N LEU A 567 38.50 11.86 -120.39
CA LEU A 567 37.50 12.95 -120.36
C LEU A 567 38.07 14.36 -120.10
N GLU A 568 39.34 14.49 -119.70
CA GLU A 568 39.89 15.78 -119.24
C GLU A 568 40.18 16.77 -120.37
N ARG A 569 40.32 16.29 -121.63
CA ARG A 569 40.78 17.08 -122.78
C ARG A 569 39.70 18.01 -123.39
N GLU A 570 38.42 17.74 -123.19
CA GLU A 570 37.32 18.48 -123.85
C GLU A 570 36.72 19.59 -122.98
N LEU A 571 37.19 19.70 -121.73
CA LEU A 571 36.75 20.72 -120.77
C LEU A 571 37.49 22.06 -120.87
N SER A 572 38.47 22.24 -121.77
CA SER A 572 39.27 23.47 -121.86
C SER A 572 38.54 24.66 -122.48
N GLU A 573 37.83 24.45 -123.60
CA GLU A 573 37.30 25.55 -124.43
C GLU A 573 35.96 26.12 -123.91
N LEU A 574 35.27 25.40 -123.03
CA LEU A 574 34.05 25.86 -122.34
C LEU A 574 34.31 26.64 -121.03
N ARG A 575 35.58 26.89 -120.67
CA ARG A 575 35.94 27.61 -119.43
C ARG A 575 35.88 29.13 -119.57
N THR A 576 36.42 29.70 -120.65
CA THR A 576 36.61 31.16 -120.77
C THR A 576 35.31 31.96 -120.98
N SER A 577 34.25 31.33 -121.51
CA SER A 577 32.91 31.92 -121.59
C SER A 577 32.09 31.77 -120.31
N ARG A 578 32.50 30.87 -119.42
CA ARG A 578 31.84 30.58 -118.14
C ARG A 578 32.28 31.54 -117.04
N GLU A 579 33.56 31.92 -117.01
CA GLU A 579 34.15 32.79 -115.97
C GLU A 579 33.42 34.13 -115.79
N VAL A 580 33.03 34.79 -116.90
CA VAL A 580 32.33 36.10 -116.85
C VAL A 580 30.94 36.01 -116.22
N LEU A 581 30.23 34.88 -116.40
CA LEU A 581 28.94 34.64 -115.74
C LEU A 581 29.11 34.12 -114.30
N GLU A 582 30.21 33.42 -114.00
CA GLU A 582 30.47 32.96 -112.64
C GLU A 582 30.73 34.12 -111.66
N ILE A 583 31.35 35.22 -112.08
CA ILE A 583 31.57 36.41 -111.21
C ILE A 583 30.24 36.97 -110.69
N ALA A 584 29.28 37.25 -111.57
CA ALA A 584 27.96 37.76 -111.16
C ALA A 584 27.14 36.74 -110.34
N ILE A 585 27.33 35.45 -110.61
CA ILE A 585 26.71 34.37 -109.82
C ILE A 585 27.38 34.23 -108.44
N CYS A 586 28.68 34.55 -108.30
CA CYS A 586 29.40 34.52 -107.03
C CYS A 586 28.91 35.60 -106.05
N GLU A 587 28.70 36.84 -106.49
CA GLU A 587 28.16 37.91 -105.62
C GLU A 587 26.77 37.58 -105.06
N LEU A 588 25.90 37.00 -105.89
CA LEU A 588 24.57 36.55 -105.44
C LEU A 588 24.67 35.35 -104.50
N LYS A 589 25.49 34.34 -104.82
CA LYS A 589 25.75 33.20 -103.92
C LYS A 589 26.27 33.64 -102.56
N GLN A 590 27.17 34.63 -102.50
CA GLN A 590 27.74 35.11 -101.25
C GLN A 590 26.67 35.75 -100.33
N LYS A 591 25.70 36.47 -100.91
CA LYS A 591 24.53 37.00 -100.19
C LYS A 591 23.49 35.94 -99.83
N THR A 592 23.35 34.88 -100.64
CA THR A 592 22.55 33.71 -100.24
C THR A 592 23.20 33.00 -99.06
N GLN A 593 24.52 32.78 -99.09
CA GLN A 593 25.26 32.11 -98.02
C GLN A 593 25.28 32.88 -96.70
N SER A 594 25.32 34.22 -96.71
CA SER A 594 25.20 35.00 -95.47
C SER A 594 23.82 34.81 -94.84
N LEU A 595 22.73 34.91 -95.62
CA LEU A 595 21.36 34.69 -95.13
C LEU A 595 21.11 33.23 -94.72
N GLU A 596 21.69 32.25 -95.43
CA GLU A 596 21.67 30.84 -95.02
C GLU A 596 22.43 30.63 -93.70
N SER A 597 23.53 31.36 -93.47
CA SER A 597 24.28 31.28 -92.20
C SER A 597 23.48 31.86 -91.03
N GLU A 598 22.81 33.01 -91.21
CA GLU A 598 21.92 33.63 -90.21
C GLU A 598 20.69 32.77 -89.92
N LEU A 599 20.09 32.17 -90.96
CA LEU A 599 19.02 31.18 -90.78
C LEU A 599 19.54 29.91 -90.09
N SER A 600 20.81 29.51 -90.29
CA SER A 600 21.39 28.37 -89.60
C SER A 600 21.63 28.64 -88.10
N SER A 601 22.10 29.84 -87.74
CA SER A 601 22.30 30.21 -86.33
C SER A 601 20.97 30.36 -85.59
N LEU A 602 19.98 31.06 -86.17
CA LEU A 602 18.64 31.16 -85.61
C LEU A 602 17.97 29.79 -85.45
N ARG A 603 18.18 28.87 -86.40
CA ARG A 603 17.65 27.49 -86.30
C ARG A 603 18.38 26.65 -85.26
N ALA A 604 19.67 26.89 -85.03
CA ALA A 604 20.42 26.29 -83.92
C ALA A 604 19.99 26.85 -82.56
N GLU A 605 19.69 28.15 -82.46
CA GLU A 605 19.14 28.78 -81.26
C GLU A 605 17.74 28.28 -80.92
N ILE A 606 16.86 28.13 -81.93
CA ILE A 606 15.55 27.48 -81.77
C ILE A 606 15.71 26.03 -81.30
N SER A 607 16.61 25.25 -81.92
CA SER A 607 16.87 23.88 -81.47
C SER A 607 17.44 23.83 -80.04
N ALA A 608 18.29 24.79 -79.64
CA ALA A 608 18.77 24.91 -78.27
C ALA A 608 17.66 25.31 -77.28
N ALA A 609 16.68 26.11 -77.71
CA ALA A 609 15.49 26.44 -76.92
C ALA A 609 14.55 25.23 -76.78
N ASP A 610 14.28 24.50 -77.87
CA ASP A 610 13.47 23.27 -77.85
C ASP A 610 14.10 22.19 -76.97
N ASN A 611 15.41 22.00 -77.05
CA ASN A 611 16.14 21.05 -76.19
C ASN A 611 16.09 21.46 -74.71
N ARG A 612 16.18 22.76 -74.39
CA ARG A 612 15.99 23.28 -73.01
C ARG A 612 14.56 23.10 -72.53
N PHE A 613 13.57 23.34 -73.38
CA PHE A 613 12.16 23.12 -73.07
C PHE A 613 11.88 21.64 -72.81
N GLY A 614 12.41 20.73 -73.65
CA GLY A 614 12.34 19.29 -73.44
C GLY A 614 13.00 18.83 -72.13
N ALA A 615 14.13 19.42 -71.75
CA ALA A 615 14.77 19.15 -70.46
C ALA A 615 13.90 19.59 -69.28
N VAL A 616 13.35 20.81 -69.29
CA VAL A 616 12.43 21.31 -68.25
C VAL A 616 11.13 20.49 -68.21
N GLN A 617 10.64 20.01 -69.36
CA GLN A 617 9.47 19.13 -69.44
C GLN A 617 9.75 17.76 -68.79
N ALA A 618 10.97 17.23 -68.94
CA ALA A 618 11.40 15.98 -68.30
C ALA A 618 11.64 16.16 -66.79
N GLU A 619 12.26 17.27 -66.36
CA GLU A 619 12.39 17.62 -64.94
C GLU A 619 11.03 17.78 -64.27
N LYS A 620 10.05 18.40 -64.94
CA LYS A 620 8.67 18.50 -64.47
C LYS A 620 8.06 17.11 -64.22
N LEU A 621 8.17 16.19 -65.17
CA LEU A 621 7.63 14.82 -65.03
C LEU A 621 8.33 14.05 -63.90
N ALA A 622 9.65 14.19 -63.75
CA ALA A 622 10.39 13.58 -62.65
C ALA A 622 10.07 14.18 -61.27
N VAL A 623 9.61 15.44 -61.21
CA VAL A 623 9.06 16.05 -59.98
C VAL A 623 7.64 15.55 -59.72
N GLU A 624 6.82 15.33 -60.76
CA GLU A 624 5.46 14.79 -60.62
C GLU A 624 5.47 13.32 -60.14
N GLU A 625 6.31 12.44 -60.71
CA GLU A 625 6.50 11.06 -60.21
C GLU A 625 6.95 11.03 -58.75
N ARG A 626 7.89 11.91 -58.37
CA ARG A 626 8.35 12.02 -56.97
C ARG A 626 7.30 12.60 -56.02
N LEU A 627 6.35 13.40 -56.53
CA LEU A 627 5.22 13.85 -55.74
C LEU A 627 4.25 12.67 -55.48
N GLU A 628 3.97 11.87 -56.51
CA GLU A 628 3.14 10.66 -56.39
C GLU A 628 3.77 9.64 -55.42
N GLU A 629 5.08 9.41 -55.52
CA GLU A 629 5.82 8.54 -54.59
C GLU A 629 5.72 9.01 -53.14
N VAL A 630 5.92 10.30 -52.86
CA VAL A 630 5.76 10.88 -51.51
C VAL A 630 4.31 10.81 -51.02
N THR A 631 3.30 10.92 -51.90
CA THR A 631 1.90 10.68 -51.49
C THR A 631 1.63 9.21 -51.15
N ARG A 632 2.20 8.25 -51.90
CA ARG A 632 2.11 6.81 -51.57
C ARG A 632 2.74 6.51 -50.22
N GLU A 633 3.94 7.03 -49.94
CA GLU A 633 4.59 6.89 -48.64
C GLU A 633 3.78 7.52 -47.50
N SER A 634 3.19 8.70 -47.72
CA SER A 634 2.31 9.36 -46.74
C SER A 634 1.04 8.55 -46.45
N ASP A 635 0.47 7.87 -47.45
CA ASP A 635 -0.70 7.01 -47.29
C ASP A 635 -0.35 5.69 -46.60
N GLU A 636 0.82 5.10 -46.88
CA GLU A 636 1.34 3.91 -46.18
C GLU A 636 1.64 4.20 -44.70
N VAL A 637 2.30 5.31 -44.38
CA VAL A 637 2.52 5.77 -42.99
C VAL A 637 1.19 6.04 -42.28
N ARG A 638 0.17 6.55 -42.99
CA ARG A 638 -1.18 6.76 -42.43
C ARG A 638 -1.88 5.42 -42.15
N ALA A 639 -1.70 4.42 -43.00
CA ALA A 639 -2.22 3.06 -42.79
C ALA A 639 -1.53 2.38 -41.58
N GLU A 640 -0.21 2.50 -41.44
CA GLU A 640 0.50 2.03 -40.24
C GLU A 640 0.03 2.77 -38.97
N HIS A 641 -0.14 4.09 -39.03
CA HIS A 641 -0.68 4.85 -37.90
C HIS A 641 -2.10 4.37 -37.50
N HIS A 642 -2.99 4.11 -38.46
CA HIS A 642 -4.31 3.55 -38.17
C HIS A 642 -4.23 2.14 -37.55
N ARG A 643 -3.30 1.30 -38.01
CA ARG A 643 -3.04 -0.02 -37.41
C ARG A 643 -2.52 0.10 -35.98
N LEU A 644 -1.53 0.95 -35.73
CA LEU A 644 -0.98 1.19 -34.39
C LEU A 644 -2.03 1.77 -33.43
N VAL A 645 -2.94 2.62 -33.90
CA VAL A 645 -4.10 3.11 -33.10
C VAL A 645 -5.07 1.97 -32.79
N SER A 646 -5.36 1.08 -33.75
CA SER A 646 -6.15 -0.13 -33.51
C SER A 646 -5.49 -1.02 -32.44
N ASP A 647 -4.21 -1.35 -32.62
CA ASP A 647 -3.45 -2.18 -31.69
C ASP A 647 -3.41 -1.54 -30.29
N ARG A 648 -3.18 -0.22 -30.20
CA ARG A 648 -3.26 0.56 -28.93
C ARG A 648 -4.61 0.41 -28.26
N SER A 649 -5.72 0.45 -29.00
CA SER A 649 -7.07 0.26 -28.43
C SER A 649 -7.28 -1.15 -27.86
N THR A 650 -6.67 -2.19 -28.46
CA THR A 650 -6.70 -3.55 -27.91
C THR A 650 -5.84 -3.69 -26.65
N PHE A 651 -4.70 -2.99 -26.58
CA PHE A 651 -3.90 -2.91 -25.37
C PHE A 651 -4.61 -2.14 -24.25
N GLU A 652 -5.27 -1.01 -24.54
CA GLU A 652 -6.11 -0.28 -23.58
C GLU A 652 -7.25 -1.14 -23.01
N ALA A 653 -7.90 -1.94 -23.85
CA ALA A 653 -8.94 -2.89 -23.40
C ALA A 653 -8.36 -4.01 -22.53
N ARG A 654 -7.18 -4.54 -22.88
CA ARG A 654 -6.50 -5.58 -22.11
C ARG A 654 -5.93 -5.08 -20.79
N ILE A 655 -5.46 -3.82 -20.74
CA ILE A 655 -5.04 -3.16 -19.49
C ILE A 655 -6.23 -3.08 -18.54
N LYS A 656 -7.40 -2.62 -19.00
CA LYS A 656 -8.62 -2.57 -18.17
C LYS A 656 -9.06 -3.94 -17.65
N SER A 657 -9.00 -4.99 -18.49
CA SER A 657 -9.26 -6.37 -18.04
C SER A 657 -8.31 -6.81 -16.91
N LEU A 658 -7.03 -6.44 -16.99
CA LEU A 658 -6.05 -6.73 -15.96
C LEU A 658 -6.24 -5.85 -14.71
N GLU A 659 -6.67 -4.60 -14.85
CA GLU A 659 -7.06 -3.73 -13.73
C GLU A 659 -8.28 -4.29 -12.98
N ASP A 660 -9.29 -4.80 -13.70
CA ASP A 660 -10.47 -5.47 -13.14
C ASP A 660 -10.11 -6.83 -12.46
N GLU A 661 -9.23 -7.63 -13.07
CA GLU A 661 -8.70 -8.87 -12.47
C GLU A 661 -7.90 -8.58 -11.18
N VAL A 662 -7.04 -7.56 -11.20
CA VAL A 662 -6.29 -7.10 -10.03
C VAL A 662 -7.23 -6.59 -8.93
N ALA A 663 -8.26 -5.80 -9.27
CA ALA A 663 -9.27 -5.35 -8.33
C ALA A 663 -10.05 -6.52 -7.69
N ASN A 664 -10.40 -7.55 -8.46
CA ASN A 664 -10.99 -8.78 -7.93
C ASN A 664 -10.03 -9.52 -6.98
N SER A 665 -8.75 -9.65 -7.33
CA SER A 665 -7.75 -10.29 -6.46
C SER A 665 -7.55 -9.53 -5.13
N PHE A 666 -7.62 -8.20 -5.14
CA PHE A 666 -7.62 -7.40 -3.91
C PHE A 666 -8.91 -7.58 -3.10
N ALA A 667 -10.07 -7.73 -3.75
CA ALA A 667 -11.32 -8.03 -3.06
C ALA A 667 -11.32 -9.44 -2.43
N GLU A 668 -10.68 -10.43 -3.05
CA GLU A 668 -10.45 -11.75 -2.44
C GLU A 668 -9.42 -11.69 -1.30
N GLY A 669 -8.33 -10.94 -1.48
CA GLY A 669 -7.37 -10.66 -0.40
C GLY A 669 -8.02 -10.01 0.82
N ALA A 670 -8.95 -9.07 0.62
CA ALA A 670 -9.73 -8.45 1.68
C ALA A 670 -10.68 -9.44 2.38
N ARG A 671 -11.33 -10.36 1.64
CA ARG A 671 -12.14 -11.44 2.24
C ARG A 671 -11.28 -12.39 3.07
N ILE A 672 -10.12 -12.80 2.56
CA ILE A 672 -9.18 -13.66 3.28
C ILE A 672 -8.66 -12.97 4.54
N MET A 673 -8.39 -11.66 4.47
CA MET A 673 -7.98 -10.86 5.63
C MET A 673 -9.09 -10.73 6.69
N ASP A 674 -10.35 -10.58 6.28
CA ASP A 674 -11.50 -10.59 7.19
C ASP A 674 -11.70 -11.96 7.85
N GLU A 675 -11.62 -13.07 7.10
CA GLU A 675 -11.67 -14.43 7.65
C GLU A 675 -10.49 -14.73 8.59
N LEU A 676 -9.26 -14.30 8.26
CA LEU A 676 -8.12 -14.37 9.18
C LEU A 676 -8.38 -13.55 10.47
N SER A 677 -9.06 -12.41 10.36
CA SER A 677 -9.45 -11.62 11.53
C SER A 677 -10.51 -12.32 12.39
N LYS A 678 -11.43 -13.10 11.79
CA LYS A 678 -12.42 -13.91 12.51
C LYS A 678 -11.76 -15.10 13.20
N LEU A 679 -10.88 -15.82 12.50
CA LEU A 679 -10.10 -16.93 13.06
C LEU A 679 -9.16 -16.48 14.17
N SER A 680 -8.51 -15.32 14.05
CA SER A 680 -7.68 -14.74 15.09
C SER A 680 -8.49 -14.40 16.36
N ARG A 681 -9.66 -13.76 16.21
CA ARG A 681 -10.58 -13.52 17.35
C ARG A 681 -11.03 -14.84 17.98
N ALA A 682 -11.37 -15.85 17.18
CA ALA A 682 -11.77 -17.17 17.67
C ALA A 682 -10.63 -17.88 18.44
N SER A 683 -9.38 -17.77 17.98
CA SER A 683 -8.20 -18.28 18.71
C SER A 683 -8.07 -17.60 20.07
N SER A 684 -8.12 -16.26 20.10
CA SER A 684 -8.03 -15.52 21.37
C SER A 684 -9.15 -15.83 22.37
N ALA A 685 -10.37 -16.13 21.87
CA ALA A 685 -11.48 -16.56 22.71
C ALA A 685 -11.28 -17.97 23.28
N LEU A 686 -10.78 -18.91 22.47
CA LEU A 686 -10.43 -20.27 22.92
C LEU A 686 -9.22 -20.28 23.86
N GLU A 687 -8.26 -19.37 23.67
CA GLU A 687 -7.11 -19.19 24.56
C GLU A 687 -7.52 -18.65 25.94
N GLU A 688 -8.46 -17.70 26.01
CA GLU A 688 -9.04 -17.24 27.28
C GLU A 688 -9.97 -18.29 27.91
N GLU A 689 -10.76 -19.04 27.14
CA GLU A 689 -11.57 -20.14 27.68
C GLU A 689 -10.69 -21.27 28.25
N LEU A 690 -9.60 -21.62 27.55
CA LEU A 690 -8.59 -22.55 28.04
C LEU A 690 -7.91 -22.01 29.32
N ARG A 691 -7.48 -20.74 29.34
CA ARG A 691 -6.88 -20.08 30.50
C ARG A 691 -7.81 -20.08 31.72
N LEU A 692 -9.10 -19.79 31.52
CA LEU A 692 -10.12 -19.87 32.57
C LEU A 692 -10.25 -21.32 33.07
N SER A 693 -10.29 -22.31 32.18
CA SER A 693 -10.35 -23.73 32.56
C SER A 693 -9.12 -24.18 33.37
N VAL A 694 -7.92 -23.69 33.03
CA VAL A 694 -6.67 -23.96 33.76
C VAL A 694 -6.71 -23.33 35.15
N SER A 695 -7.06 -22.04 35.27
CA SER A 695 -7.18 -21.38 36.59
C SER A 695 -8.20 -22.05 37.52
N LYS A 696 -9.22 -22.69 36.95
CA LYS A 696 -10.22 -23.48 37.68
C LYS A 696 -9.70 -24.86 38.07
N ALA A 697 -8.84 -25.48 37.26
CA ALA A 697 -8.12 -26.69 37.64
C ALA A 697 -7.12 -26.41 38.77
N GLU A 698 -6.34 -25.33 38.68
CA GLU A 698 -5.41 -24.88 39.73
C GLU A 698 -6.14 -24.61 41.07
N SER A 699 -7.32 -24.00 41.04
CA SER A 699 -8.14 -23.80 42.24
C SER A 699 -8.64 -25.12 42.84
N LEU A 700 -9.07 -26.07 42.01
CA LEU A 700 -9.51 -27.39 42.46
C LEU A 700 -8.35 -28.23 43.02
N GLU A 701 -7.15 -28.12 42.44
CA GLU A 701 -5.93 -28.78 42.92
C GLU A 701 -5.46 -28.20 44.27
N ALA A 702 -5.57 -26.87 44.44
CA ALA A 702 -5.31 -26.20 45.72
C ALA A 702 -6.32 -26.61 46.81
N ASP A 703 -7.60 -26.74 46.49
CA ASP A 703 -8.63 -27.20 47.44
C ASP A 703 -8.55 -28.72 47.71
N MET A 704 -8.16 -29.54 46.74
CA MET A 704 -7.78 -30.94 46.97
C MET A 704 -6.59 -31.03 47.94
N SER A 705 -5.53 -30.25 47.71
CA SER A 705 -4.34 -30.21 48.58
C SER A 705 -4.72 -29.82 50.02
N ARG A 706 -5.64 -28.86 50.20
CA ARG A 706 -6.19 -28.50 51.52
C ARG A 706 -6.93 -29.67 52.15
N LEU A 707 -7.86 -30.31 51.44
CA LEU A 707 -8.63 -31.45 51.95
C LEU A 707 -7.73 -32.65 52.30
N GLU A 708 -6.62 -32.86 51.58
CA GLU A 708 -5.61 -33.86 51.94
C GLU A 708 -4.87 -33.49 53.23
N THR A 709 -4.49 -32.22 53.42
CA THR A 709 -3.92 -31.79 54.71
C THR A 709 -4.91 -31.94 55.87
N GLU A 710 -6.16 -31.50 55.73
CA GLU A 710 -7.20 -31.64 56.75
C GLU A 710 -7.50 -33.12 57.06
N LYS A 711 -7.53 -33.98 56.04
CA LYS A 711 -7.66 -35.44 56.21
C LYS A 711 -6.49 -36.00 57.01
N SER A 712 -5.24 -35.64 56.69
CA SER A 712 -4.06 -36.11 57.43
C SER A 712 -4.08 -35.65 58.90
N ASP A 713 -4.55 -34.44 59.14
CA ASP A 713 -4.71 -33.87 60.48
C ASP A 713 -5.80 -34.60 61.27
N LEU A 714 -6.90 -34.99 60.62
CA LEU A 714 -7.96 -35.82 61.22
C LEU A 714 -7.51 -37.26 61.47
N GLU A 715 -6.71 -37.87 60.61
CA GLU A 715 -6.12 -39.20 60.81
C GLU A 715 -5.15 -39.21 62.01
N VAL A 716 -4.31 -38.18 62.15
CA VAL A 716 -3.43 -37.99 63.33
C VAL A 716 -4.25 -37.80 64.61
N ARG A 717 -5.31 -36.98 64.59
CA ARG A 717 -6.21 -36.79 65.74
C ARG A 717 -6.97 -38.07 66.11
N TYR A 718 -7.42 -38.84 65.13
CA TYR A 718 -8.09 -40.13 65.33
C TYR A 718 -7.17 -41.13 66.03
N GLU A 719 -5.94 -41.30 65.54
CA GLU A 719 -4.99 -42.25 66.13
C GLU A 719 -4.56 -41.81 67.54
N ALA A 720 -4.43 -40.49 67.80
CA ALA A 720 -4.19 -39.97 69.15
C ALA A 720 -5.33 -40.32 70.13
N VAL A 721 -6.59 -40.15 69.73
CA VAL A 721 -7.76 -40.54 70.55
C VAL A 721 -7.84 -42.06 70.74
N ARG A 722 -7.49 -42.83 69.71
CA ARG A 722 -7.42 -44.31 69.77
C ARG A 722 -6.35 -44.78 70.77
N VAL A 723 -5.17 -44.16 70.77
CA VAL A 723 -4.11 -44.44 71.75
C VAL A 723 -4.59 -44.09 73.17
N GLU A 724 -5.17 -42.90 73.37
CA GLU A 724 -5.70 -42.44 74.66
C GLU A 724 -6.79 -43.40 75.21
N ASN A 725 -7.68 -43.88 74.35
CA ASN A 725 -8.67 -44.89 74.71
C ASN A 725 -8.02 -46.23 75.08
N SER A 726 -7.00 -46.69 74.35
CA SER A 726 -6.26 -47.90 74.73
C SER A 726 -5.55 -47.78 76.09
N GLU A 727 -5.17 -46.57 76.50
CA GLU A 727 -4.65 -46.33 77.84
C GLU A 727 -5.76 -46.29 78.90
N LYS A 728 -6.91 -45.68 78.60
CA LYS A 728 -8.10 -45.69 79.47
C LYS A 728 -8.57 -47.12 79.72
N GLU A 729 -8.59 -47.98 78.71
CA GLU A 729 -8.85 -49.41 78.82
C GLU A 729 -7.84 -50.09 79.77
N LYS A 730 -6.53 -49.94 79.56
CA LYS A 730 -5.50 -50.48 80.46
C LYS A 730 -5.64 -49.99 81.91
N ARG A 731 -6.01 -48.72 82.11
CA ARG A 731 -6.30 -48.13 83.43
C ARG A 731 -7.56 -48.75 84.07
N LEU A 732 -8.62 -48.97 83.30
CA LEU A 732 -9.85 -49.63 83.74
C LEU A 732 -9.62 -51.11 84.08
N GLU A 733 -8.84 -51.84 83.28
CA GLU A 733 -8.45 -53.22 83.63
C GLU A 733 -7.66 -53.28 84.93
N ALA A 734 -6.70 -52.37 85.13
CA ALA A 734 -5.92 -52.29 86.37
C ALA A 734 -6.82 -51.96 87.58
N ALA A 735 -7.79 -51.06 87.41
CA ALA A 735 -8.81 -50.77 88.43
C ALA A 735 -9.69 -51.98 88.74
N ASN A 736 -10.12 -52.75 87.71
CA ASN A 736 -10.90 -53.97 87.89
C ASN A 736 -10.10 -55.07 88.60
N ARG A 737 -8.84 -55.31 88.21
CA ARG A 737 -7.94 -56.25 88.92
C ARG A 737 -7.77 -55.88 90.40
N ASN A 738 -7.63 -54.58 90.70
CA ASN A 738 -7.59 -54.09 92.08
C ASN A 738 -8.92 -54.30 92.81
N LEU A 739 -10.06 -54.01 92.17
CA LEU A 739 -11.40 -54.21 92.72
C LEU A 739 -11.66 -55.69 93.04
N ASP A 740 -11.28 -56.61 92.16
CA ASP A 740 -11.41 -58.05 92.39
C ASP A 740 -10.48 -58.54 93.51
N GLY A 741 -9.27 -57.96 93.62
CA GLY A 741 -8.40 -58.15 94.78
C GLY A 741 -8.97 -57.60 96.09
N TRP A 742 -9.83 -56.58 96.04
CA TRP A 742 -10.58 -56.09 97.22
C TRP A 742 -11.80 -56.95 97.54
N LYS A 743 -12.53 -57.46 96.53
CA LYS A 743 -13.61 -58.46 96.72
C LYS A 743 -13.06 -59.69 97.42
N LEU A 744 -11.97 -60.27 96.93
CA LEU A 744 -11.35 -61.46 97.53
C LEU A 744 -10.98 -61.24 99.01
N LYS A 745 -10.43 -60.07 99.35
CA LYS A 745 -10.15 -59.69 100.76
C LYS A 745 -11.42 -59.54 101.58
N TYR A 746 -12.47 -58.95 101.02
CA TYR A 746 -13.78 -58.83 101.69
C TYR A 746 -14.40 -60.21 101.94
N ASP A 747 -14.37 -61.10 100.95
CA ASP A 747 -14.90 -62.46 101.06
C ASP A 747 -14.11 -63.29 102.10
N MET A 748 -12.79 -63.12 102.17
CA MET A 748 -11.95 -63.68 103.25
C MET A 748 -12.36 -63.15 104.62
N LEU A 749 -12.53 -61.82 104.78
CA LEU A 749 -12.95 -61.21 106.04
C LEU A 749 -14.39 -61.60 106.45
N VAL A 750 -15.27 -61.84 105.47
CA VAL A 750 -16.61 -62.40 105.70
C VAL A 750 -16.51 -63.83 106.21
N ALA A 751 -15.69 -64.68 105.59
CA ALA A 751 -15.46 -66.05 106.06
C ALA A 751 -14.84 -66.08 107.47
N GLU A 752 -13.84 -65.24 107.76
CA GLU A 752 -13.28 -65.08 109.10
C GLU A 752 -14.37 -64.66 110.10
N ARG A 753 -15.17 -63.62 109.78
CA ARG A 753 -16.31 -63.19 110.59
C ARG A 753 -17.30 -64.32 110.83
N ASP A 754 -17.59 -65.18 109.85
CA ASP A 754 -18.53 -66.28 110.02
C ASP A 754 -17.96 -67.44 110.86
N THR A 755 -16.66 -67.72 110.79
CA THR A 755 -16.02 -68.65 111.74
C THR A 755 -16.01 -68.11 113.17
N LEU A 756 -15.81 -66.79 113.35
CA LEU A 756 -15.91 -66.13 114.65
C LEU A 756 -17.35 -66.11 115.16
N GLN A 757 -18.33 -65.86 114.30
CA GLN A 757 -19.75 -65.89 114.65
C GLN A 757 -20.20 -67.30 115.06
N ALA A 758 -19.80 -68.34 114.34
CA ALA A 758 -20.05 -69.73 114.73
C ALA A 758 -19.40 -70.07 116.08
N ARG A 759 -18.21 -69.53 116.36
CA ARG A 759 -17.53 -69.68 117.66
C ARG A 759 -18.23 -68.91 118.78
N ILE A 760 -18.80 -67.74 118.51
CA ILE A 760 -19.64 -66.98 119.45
C ILE A 760 -20.93 -67.76 119.76
N SER A 761 -21.67 -68.25 118.76
CA SER A 761 -22.87 -69.06 118.97
C SER A 761 -22.59 -70.32 119.81
N ASN A 762 -21.44 -70.98 119.60
CA ASN A 762 -21.00 -72.11 120.42
C ASN A 762 -20.66 -71.73 121.88
N LEU A 763 -20.29 -70.47 122.15
CA LEU A 763 -20.09 -69.96 123.51
C LEU A 763 -21.42 -69.54 124.15
N VAL A 764 -22.34 -68.95 123.39
CA VAL A 764 -23.70 -68.63 123.85
C VAL A 764 -24.43 -69.90 124.29
N VAL A 765 -24.48 -70.95 123.46
CA VAL A 765 -25.09 -72.24 123.83
C VAL A 765 -24.41 -72.88 125.04
N LYS A 766 -23.12 -72.62 125.30
CA LYS A 766 -22.45 -73.06 126.54
C LYS A 766 -22.87 -72.23 127.76
N SER A 767 -23.07 -70.92 127.61
CA SER A 767 -23.63 -70.05 128.65
C SER A 767 -25.05 -70.46 129.00
N GLU A 768 -25.92 -70.59 128.00
CA GLU A 768 -27.32 -71.01 128.17
C GLU A 768 -27.43 -72.37 128.88
N ASN A 769 -26.54 -73.33 128.57
CA ASN A 769 -26.49 -74.61 129.27
C ASN A 769 -25.97 -74.49 130.71
N ALA A 770 -25.03 -73.58 131.00
CA ALA A 770 -24.61 -73.28 132.37
C ALA A 770 -25.72 -72.57 133.17
N GLU A 771 -26.44 -71.63 132.56
CA GLU A 771 -27.59 -70.93 133.13
C GLU A 771 -28.79 -71.88 133.34
N ASN A 772 -28.99 -72.86 132.44
CA ASN A 772 -29.95 -73.95 132.65
C ASN A 772 -29.58 -74.75 133.91
N ARG A 773 -28.31 -75.15 134.05
CA ARG A 773 -27.81 -75.85 135.24
C ARG A 773 -27.95 -75.03 136.53
N ILE A 774 -27.67 -73.72 136.47
CA ILE A 774 -27.86 -72.80 137.61
C ILE A 774 -29.35 -72.74 137.99
N ARG A 775 -30.26 -72.60 137.01
CA ARG A 775 -31.71 -72.61 137.26
C ARG A 775 -32.23 -73.96 137.79
N GLU A 776 -31.63 -75.09 137.41
CA GLU A 776 -31.89 -76.39 138.06
C GLU A 776 -31.47 -76.36 139.55
N MET A 777 -30.28 -75.83 139.85
CA MET A 777 -29.76 -75.73 141.23
C MET A 777 -30.59 -74.76 142.09
N ASP A 778 -30.97 -73.59 141.57
CA ASP A 778 -31.82 -72.62 142.25
C ASP A 778 -33.21 -73.19 142.54
N LYS A 779 -33.75 -74.01 141.61
CA LYS A 779 -35.00 -74.74 141.86
C LYS A 779 -34.82 -75.77 142.98
N HIS A 780 -33.76 -76.57 142.96
CA HIS A 780 -33.49 -77.53 144.04
C HIS A 780 -33.32 -76.85 145.40
N LEU A 781 -32.66 -75.68 145.46
CA LEU A 781 -32.57 -74.86 146.67
C LEU A 781 -33.94 -74.32 147.11
N SER A 782 -34.79 -73.91 146.16
CA SER A 782 -36.15 -73.43 146.44
C SER A 782 -37.06 -74.54 146.97
N ASP A 783 -37.05 -75.72 146.34
CA ASP A 783 -37.80 -76.89 146.78
C ASP A 783 -37.36 -77.32 148.20
N LEU A 784 -36.05 -77.27 148.50
CA LEU A 784 -35.50 -77.54 149.83
C LEU A 784 -35.95 -76.51 150.88
N HIS A 785 -35.95 -75.20 150.53
CA HIS A 785 -36.48 -74.15 151.41
C HIS A 785 -37.97 -74.33 151.71
N VAL A 786 -38.77 -74.78 150.74
CA VAL A 786 -40.21 -75.07 150.94
C VAL A 786 -40.40 -76.21 151.94
N GLU A 787 -39.67 -77.31 151.82
CA GLU A 787 -39.77 -78.41 152.81
C GLU A 787 -39.22 -78.02 154.19
N HIS A 788 -38.16 -77.21 154.28
CA HIS A 788 -37.74 -76.63 155.56
C HIS A 788 -38.84 -75.78 156.21
N ALA A 789 -39.53 -74.91 155.44
CA ALA A 789 -40.66 -74.14 155.95
C ALA A 789 -41.84 -75.03 156.37
N ARG A 790 -42.09 -76.13 155.64
CA ARG A 790 -43.13 -77.13 155.93
C ARG A 790 -42.87 -77.87 157.25
N LEU A 791 -41.62 -78.28 157.48
CA LEU A 791 -41.18 -78.90 158.74
C LEU A 791 -41.29 -77.94 159.94
N ILE A 792 -40.93 -76.66 159.74
CA ILE A 792 -41.11 -75.61 160.77
C ILE A 792 -42.59 -75.43 161.11
N ALA A 793 -43.49 -75.39 160.12
CA ALA A 793 -44.93 -75.30 160.34
C ALA A 793 -45.50 -76.52 161.08
N GLY A 794 -45.01 -77.74 160.78
CA GLY A 794 -45.34 -78.95 161.53
C GLY A 794 -44.95 -78.81 163.00
N ALA A 795 -43.69 -78.44 163.27
CA ALA A 795 -43.15 -78.29 164.62
C ALA A 795 -43.89 -77.22 165.46
N THR A 796 -44.36 -76.12 164.85
CA THR A 796 -45.15 -75.12 165.59
C THR A 796 -46.56 -75.62 165.94
N SER A 797 -47.16 -76.49 165.12
CA SER A 797 -48.48 -77.09 165.40
C SER A 797 -48.44 -78.12 166.53
N ASP A 798 -47.43 -79.00 166.56
CA ASP A 798 -47.22 -79.89 167.70
C ASP A 798 -46.78 -79.12 168.95
N GLY A 799 -46.03 -78.03 168.77
CA GLY A 799 -45.75 -77.04 169.82
C GLY A 799 -46.99 -76.32 170.37
N GLN A 800 -48.13 -76.29 169.67
CA GLN A 800 -49.42 -75.85 170.24
C GLN A 800 -50.08 -76.97 171.05
N ARG A 801 -50.13 -78.20 170.49
CA ARG A 801 -50.68 -79.38 171.17
C ARG A 801 -50.02 -79.66 172.53
N VAL A 802 -48.70 -79.52 172.62
CA VAL A 802 -47.95 -79.67 173.87
C VAL A 802 -48.39 -78.62 174.92
N ARG A 803 -48.60 -77.36 174.52
CA ARG A 803 -49.09 -76.30 175.43
C ARG A 803 -50.51 -76.55 175.93
N GLU A 804 -51.40 -77.06 175.07
CA GLU A 804 -52.75 -77.46 175.51
C GLU A 804 -52.70 -78.63 176.51
N ALA A 805 -51.81 -79.60 176.32
CA ALA A 805 -51.63 -80.70 177.26
C ALA A 805 -51.06 -80.21 178.62
N GLN A 806 -50.07 -79.31 178.58
CA GLN A 806 -49.49 -78.69 179.79
C GLN A 806 -50.52 -77.89 180.58
N ALA A 807 -51.37 -77.10 179.92
CA ALA A 807 -52.44 -76.35 180.58
C ALA A 807 -53.45 -77.26 181.30
N ARG A 808 -53.76 -78.44 180.73
CA ARG A 808 -54.61 -79.46 181.38
C ARG A 808 -53.93 -80.15 182.56
N SER A 809 -52.59 -80.32 182.53
CA SER A 809 -51.83 -80.87 183.66
C SER A 809 -51.86 -79.92 184.86
N ALA A 810 -51.58 -78.63 184.65
CA ALA A 810 -51.55 -77.63 185.71
C ALA A 810 -52.89 -77.52 186.46
N ALA A 811 -54.02 -77.55 185.73
CA ALA A 811 -55.36 -77.53 186.32
C ALA A 811 -55.68 -78.78 187.17
N LEU A 812 -55.06 -79.93 186.89
CA LEU A 812 -55.19 -81.14 187.70
C LEU A 812 -54.27 -81.10 188.94
N GLU A 813 -53.09 -80.50 188.82
CA GLU A 813 -52.13 -80.33 189.92
C GLU A 813 -52.67 -79.36 191.00
N GLU A 814 -53.31 -78.26 190.59
CA GLU A 814 -53.94 -77.29 191.51
C GLU A 814 -55.07 -77.92 192.34
N GLU A 815 -55.93 -78.74 191.71
CA GLU A 815 -56.99 -79.48 192.39
C GLU A 815 -56.45 -80.58 193.32
N VAL A 816 -55.29 -81.16 193.03
CA VAL A 816 -54.59 -82.11 193.91
C VAL A 816 -54.01 -81.42 195.15
N GLU A 817 -53.44 -80.22 195.04
CA GLU A 817 -53.03 -79.45 196.25
C GLU A 817 -54.23 -78.98 197.07
N ARG A 818 -55.33 -78.57 196.42
CA ARG A 818 -56.59 -78.25 197.11
C ARG A 818 -57.11 -79.42 197.94
N LEU A 819 -56.93 -80.66 197.48
CA LEU A 819 -57.29 -81.87 198.22
C LEU A 819 -56.28 -82.21 199.34
N LYS A 820 -54.98 -81.97 199.15
CA LYS A 820 -53.95 -82.17 200.20
C LYS A 820 -54.15 -81.25 201.40
N ALA A 821 -54.52 -79.99 201.17
CA ALA A 821 -54.77 -79.02 202.24
C ALA A 821 -55.84 -79.50 203.24
N VAL A 822 -56.98 -80.00 202.75
CA VAL A 822 -58.07 -80.53 203.60
C VAL A 822 -57.63 -81.75 204.43
N VAL A 823 -56.70 -82.55 203.91
CA VAL A 823 -56.14 -83.71 204.63
C VAL A 823 -55.16 -83.28 205.73
N SER A 824 -54.45 -82.15 205.57
CA SER A 824 -53.45 -81.69 206.54
C SER A 824 -54.09 -81.14 207.82
N GLU A 825 -55.16 -80.34 207.71
CA GLU A 825 -55.91 -79.81 208.85
C GLU A 825 -56.47 -80.95 209.73
N GLY A 826 -57.03 -81.98 209.10
CA GLY A 826 -57.53 -83.19 209.77
C GLY A 826 -56.46 -84.06 210.43
N ALA A 827 -55.17 -83.80 210.17
CA ALA A 827 -54.04 -84.44 210.84
C ALA A 827 -53.53 -83.63 212.06
N GLU A 828 -53.67 -82.31 212.04
CA GLU A 828 -53.24 -81.43 213.14
C GLU A 828 -54.13 -81.59 214.37
N ALA A 829 -55.46 -81.64 214.18
CA ALA A 829 -56.43 -81.88 215.25
C ALA A 829 -56.16 -83.18 216.05
N LYS A 830 -55.55 -84.19 215.40
CA LYS A 830 -55.16 -85.46 216.04
C LYS A 830 -53.86 -85.36 216.84
N ARG A 831 -52.99 -84.39 216.55
CA ARG A 831 -51.71 -84.20 217.25
C ARG A 831 -51.88 -83.48 218.59
N GLU A 832 -52.87 -82.59 218.72
CA GLU A 832 -53.08 -81.84 219.97
C GLU A 832 -53.58 -82.75 221.12
N VAL A 833 -54.47 -83.70 220.81
CA VAL A 833 -54.98 -84.68 221.81
C VAL A 833 -53.85 -85.50 222.45
N ILE A 834 -52.75 -85.75 221.71
CA ILE A 834 -51.59 -86.49 222.22
C ILE A 834 -50.79 -85.66 223.23
N ARG A 835 -50.70 -84.33 223.03
CA ARG A 835 -50.00 -83.42 223.96
C ARG A 835 -50.64 -83.41 225.35
N GLN A 836 -51.97 -83.47 225.41
CA GLN A 836 -52.72 -83.52 226.67
C GLN A 836 -52.51 -84.83 227.47
N LEU A 837 -52.03 -85.90 226.84
CA LEU A 837 -51.86 -87.21 227.49
C LEU A 837 -50.49 -87.43 228.14
N CYS A 838 -49.46 -86.66 227.76
CA CYS A 838 -48.07 -86.93 228.18
C CYS A 838 -47.71 -86.29 229.54
N PHE A 839 -48.31 -85.15 229.88
CA PHE A 839 -47.94 -84.36 231.06
C PHE A 839 -48.34 -84.99 232.42
N SER A 840 -49.04 -86.13 232.41
CA SER A 840 -49.46 -86.87 233.60
C SER A 840 -48.56 -88.07 233.94
N LEU A 841 -47.62 -88.43 233.06
CA LEU A 841 -46.67 -89.52 233.27
C LEU A 841 -45.32 -89.05 233.84
N ASP A 842 -44.87 -87.86 233.44
CA ASP A 842 -43.61 -87.32 233.93
C ASP A 842 -43.68 -86.97 235.43
N HIS A 843 -42.74 -87.56 236.17
CA HIS A 843 -42.34 -87.14 237.51
C HIS A 843 -43.25 -87.39 238.72
N LEU A 844 -44.15 -88.38 238.63
CA LEU A 844 -44.28 -89.33 239.75
C LEU A 844 -42.95 -90.06 240.03
N GLN A 845 -42.06 -90.18 239.03
CA GLN A 845 -40.68 -90.68 239.16
C GLN A 845 -39.81 -89.94 240.17
N GLY A 846 -39.96 -88.61 240.33
CA GLY A 846 -39.11 -87.82 241.24
C GLY A 846 -39.23 -88.24 242.71
N SER A 847 -40.32 -88.92 243.08
CA SER A 847 -40.59 -89.40 244.43
C SER A 847 -39.71 -90.58 244.89
N TYR A 848 -38.96 -91.22 243.99
CA TYR A 848 -38.35 -92.54 244.23
C TYR A 848 -36.82 -92.54 244.37
N ASP A 849 -36.12 -91.68 243.62
CA ASP A 849 -34.67 -91.82 243.39
C ASP A 849 -33.75 -91.14 244.44
N GLU A 850 -34.28 -90.49 245.47
CA GLU A 850 -33.47 -89.95 246.59
C GLU A 850 -33.45 -90.83 247.84
N LEU A 851 -34.42 -91.76 248.03
CA LEU A 851 -34.48 -92.59 249.23
C LEU A 851 -33.43 -93.73 249.27
N ARG A 852 -32.67 -93.93 248.18
CA ARG A 852 -31.91 -95.18 247.95
C ARG A 852 -30.41 -95.05 247.66
N ARG A 853 -29.80 -93.90 247.98
CA ARG A 853 -28.33 -93.69 247.96
C ARG A 853 -27.69 -93.72 249.37
N ALA A 854 -28.25 -94.52 250.27
CA ALA A 854 -28.02 -94.48 251.71
C ALA A 854 -26.72 -95.19 252.18
N LEU A 855 -25.84 -94.44 252.88
CA LEU A 855 -24.72 -94.85 253.78
C LEU A 855 -23.69 -95.89 253.25
N HIS A 856 -22.38 -95.77 253.41
CA HIS A 856 -21.40 -94.71 253.81
C HIS A 856 -20.00 -95.38 253.57
N HIS A 857 -18.80 -94.81 253.77
CA HIS A 857 -18.17 -94.30 255.01
C HIS A 857 -16.74 -93.79 254.62
N ASN A 858 -16.16 -92.71 255.15
CA ASN A 858 -16.69 -91.57 255.89
C ASN A 858 -15.67 -90.40 255.78
N LYS A 859 -16.13 -89.14 255.86
CA LYS A 859 -15.41 -87.85 255.72
C LYS A 859 -14.94 -87.49 254.28
N ARG A 860 -15.23 -86.28 253.77
CA ARG A 860 -16.15 -85.23 254.27
C ARG A 860 -16.48 -84.20 253.17
N SER A 861 -17.75 -83.77 253.10
CA SER A 861 -18.27 -82.74 252.16
C SER A 861 -18.25 -83.17 250.68
N THR A 862 -19.28 -82.97 249.85
CA THR A 862 -20.63 -82.38 249.99
C THR A 862 -21.46 -83.05 248.88
N VAL A 863 -22.46 -83.89 249.14
CA VAL A 863 -23.86 -83.59 249.53
C VAL A 863 -24.72 -83.06 248.36
N LEU A 864 -25.77 -83.83 248.03
CA LEU A 864 -26.91 -83.54 247.11
C LEU A 864 -26.56 -83.39 245.61
N ALA A 865 -27.46 -83.68 244.65
CA ALA A 865 -28.79 -84.31 244.69
C ALA A 865 -28.90 -85.40 243.59
N SER A 866 -30.05 -86.07 243.45
CA SER A 866 -30.37 -86.90 242.26
C SER A 866 -30.65 -86.11 240.99
#